data_AF-A0AAV2NZ57-F1
#
_entry.id   AF-A0AAV2NZ57-F1
#
_cell.length_a   1.000
_cell.length_b   1.000
_cell.length_c   1.000
_cell.angle_alpha   90.00
_cell.angle_beta   90.00
_cell.angle_gamma   90.00
#
_symmetry.space_group_name_H-M   'P 1'
#
loop_
_entity.id
_entity.type
_entity.pdbx_description
1 polymer ?
#
loop_
_entity_poly.entity_id
_entity_poly.type
_entity_poly.pdbx_seq_one_letter_code
_entity_poly.pdbx_strand_id
1 'polypeptide(L)'
;MSQTFVKRFTNFLKDHKPKEALELFTTESNEVIEDTVSEIVSVTASYLTESYSQSEEELFECCKIVLNIIAERCNPMETVLEFLEQIECLDDIKFCAILEPLGICMMKMQDKSKAIEWCINTIKSYIEDLASLRDVDSNRIVDVYKGIVSFMEPLVQEAVKIYSKFEEGSLLGDYLLSFLISLCEKPSYYWNRNIVEEATYKEFSEEIITLSFYLTGDILYFLNVVSKRRRNIIRNKVQEGHLYTENYKRSMLFESSNNISDLAYANFYFYIITKKDYWKNVPQIYSPYYILETCTYFFEILLCKEEDIVISNGLIFMETVIKRVSPRSVNSEVLGLQIYLDLFKSIIKVMIYCNSDTERKKALHIFHKYIEIFNMEARYSVILYLYEISDHSGLLSLIISILKSSIIDCLNSTPRNPQFLGKNLELILKKICNLPHGSSSDLVEISDEVITTLNLLRFLFIRDKHNETGIWNITDVLKNYLNPLREGIDLCRTHWKVKIKDLEQQKKDYNNIHDYNEMKKAHAEVTLTVGGEQLPVMPLPEKISFCYQAINGLDVMESILIRVNECIDAAKEFSLSFRRLWTSRALLADQSENDSNRKTEPQQSTHEESDEEYEKNIKTKILGASLKFVPDMGWSKQAISAGAESIGYPGVIHGLFPNGGADLVQYFYSMCNRELNQMLEKETLAIEADPSSPGKTPEQQVRDSVETRLRMVIPYKKTWAQAMAIMTLPPNVPTALANLLTLVDDICYYAGDRSVDINWYTRRMILATIYKATELYMLQDTSEDHKETWLFLDRRIKDALQVHAMLSSAAKPSPDEALSRATETATAVFVTARNILGLSWNR
;
A
#
# COMPACT_ATOMS: atom_id res chain seq x y z
N MET A 1 56.61 -52.55 -3.85
CA MET A 1 56.09 -52.56 -2.48
C MET A 1 54.78 -51.78 -2.41
N SER A 2 54.72 -50.59 -2.98
CA SER A 2 53.57 -49.67 -2.96
C SER A 2 52.26 -50.29 -3.47
N GLN A 3 52.24 -50.96 -4.63
CA GLN A 3 51.02 -51.65 -5.11
C GLN A 3 50.56 -52.84 -4.22
N THR A 4 51.49 -53.49 -3.51
CA THR A 4 51.15 -54.59 -2.60
C THR A 4 50.50 -54.05 -1.33
N PHE A 5 50.95 -52.88 -0.87
CA PHE A 5 50.36 -52.15 0.24
C PHE A 5 48.93 -51.67 -0.08
N VAL A 6 48.73 -50.94 -1.20
CA VAL A 6 47.39 -50.47 -1.61
C VAL A 6 46.41 -51.64 -1.70
N LYS A 7 46.80 -52.74 -2.36
CA LYS A 7 45.93 -53.92 -2.48
C LYS A 7 45.55 -54.53 -1.13
N ARG A 8 46.48 -54.57 -0.16
CA ARG A 8 46.19 -55.06 1.20
C ARG A 8 45.27 -54.12 1.95
N PHE A 9 45.53 -52.81 1.86
CA PHE A 9 44.71 -51.78 2.48
C PHE A 9 43.27 -51.81 1.92
N THR A 10 43.10 -51.82 0.59
CA THR A 10 41.80 -51.94 -0.06
C THR A 10 41.08 -53.24 0.33
N ASN A 11 41.78 -54.36 0.48
CA ASN A 11 41.16 -55.60 0.93
C ASN A 11 40.67 -55.51 2.37
N PHE A 12 41.41 -54.87 3.29
CA PHE A 12 40.94 -54.69 4.67
C PHE A 12 39.70 -53.80 4.75
N LEU A 13 39.61 -52.75 3.93
CA LEU A 13 38.39 -51.93 3.84
C LEU A 13 37.21 -52.72 3.25
N LYS A 14 37.45 -53.53 2.21
CA LYS A 14 36.41 -54.42 1.62
C LYS A 14 35.95 -55.52 2.57
N ASP A 15 36.84 -56.01 3.43
CA ASP A 15 36.55 -57.04 4.43
C ASP A 15 35.95 -56.44 5.71
N HIS A 16 35.63 -55.14 5.74
CA HIS A 16 35.08 -54.41 6.90
C HIS A 16 35.96 -54.51 8.16
N LYS A 17 37.29 -54.38 7.99
CA LYS A 17 38.30 -54.46 9.04
C LYS A 17 39.02 -53.11 9.24
N PRO A 18 38.34 -52.10 9.83
CA PRO A 18 38.88 -50.74 9.93
C PRO A 18 40.13 -50.64 10.82
N LYS A 19 40.21 -51.43 11.90
CA LYS A 19 41.34 -51.40 12.84
C LYS A 19 42.62 -51.91 12.18
N GLU A 20 42.53 -53.03 11.48
CA GLU A 20 43.64 -53.62 10.75
C GLU A 20 44.09 -52.75 9.57
N ALA A 21 43.15 -52.09 8.89
CA ALA A 21 43.45 -51.10 7.85
C ALA A 21 44.24 -49.91 8.43
N LEU A 22 43.81 -49.38 9.58
CA LEU A 22 44.46 -48.24 10.23
C LEU A 22 45.84 -48.60 10.81
N GLU A 23 45.99 -49.78 11.41
CA GLU A 23 47.29 -50.28 11.89
C GLU A 23 48.28 -50.48 10.75
N LEU A 24 47.83 -51.05 9.63
CA LEU A 24 48.66 -51.19 8.43
C LEU A 24 49.09 -49.81 7.90
N PHE A 25 48.16 -48.86 7.86
CA PHE A 25 48.43 -47.52 7.34
C PHE A 25 49.40 -46.72 8.23
N THR A 26 49.23 -46.79 9.55
CA THR A 26 50.05 -46.02 10.51
C THR A 26 51.49 -46.51 10.62
N THR A 27 51.74 -47.79 10.36
CA THR A 27 53.05 -48.44 10.48
C THR A 27 53.92 -48.36 9.22
N GLU A 28 53.36 -47.96 8.08
CA GLU A 28 54.09 -47.86 6.80
C GLU A 28 54.92 -46.58 6.67
N SER A 29 55.91 -46.61 5.78
CA SER A 29 56.82 -45.47 5.55
C SER A 29 56.17 -44.37 4.72
N ASN A 30 56.55 -43.12 4.99
CA ASN A 30 56.02 -41.95 4.27
C ASN A 30 56.29 -42.03 2.76
N GLU A 31 57.43 -42.58 2.33
CA GLU A 31 57.78 -42.74 0.90
C GLU A 31 56.78 -43.64 0.16
N VAL A 32 56.33 -44.74 0.80
CA VAL A 32 55.37 -45.66 0.19
C VAL A 32 53.97 -45.03 0.12
N ILE A 33 53.61 -44.23 1.12
CA ILE A 33 52.33 -43.52 1.16
C ILE A 33 52.31 -42.41 0.11
N GLU A 34 53.38 -41.61 -0.02
CA GLU A 34 53.51 -40.56 -1.04
C GLU A 34 53.38 -41.11 -2.46
N ASP A 35 54.01 -42.24 -2.76
CA ASP A 35 53.90 -42.92 -4.06
C ASP A 35 52.48 -43.41 -4.40
N THR A 36 51.58 -43.48 -3.41
CA THR A 36 50.25 -44.09 -3.55
C THR A 36 49.08 -43.23 -3.09
N VAL A 37 49.32 -41.93 -2.83
CA VAL A 37 48.31 -41.00 -2.29
C VAL A 37 47.03 -41.01 -3.12
N SER A 38 47.11 -40.86 -4.44
CA SER A 38 45.95 -40.81 -5.33
C SER A 38 45.06 -42.07 -5.22
N GLU A 39 45.67 -43.26 -5.28
CA GLU A 39 44.94 -44.52 -5.18
C GLU A 39 44.28 -44.71 -3.80
N ILE A 40 44.98 -44.33 -2.73
CA ILE A 40 44.46 -44.47 -1.36
C ILE A 40 43.35 -43.45 -1.10
N VAL A 41 43.54 -42.20 -1.50
CA VAL A 41 42.51 -41.14 -1.36
C VAL A 41 41.25 -41.53 -2.10
N SER A 42 41.36 -42.03 -3.35
CA SER A 42 40.21 -42.51 -4.12
C SER A 42 39.48 -43.68 -3.45
N VAL A 43 40.23 -44.69 -2.97
CA VAL A 43 39.64 -45.84 -2.27
C VAL A 43 38.95 -45.40 -0.98
N THR A 44 39.63 -44.59 -0.16
CA THR A 44 39.09 -44.12 1.12
C THR A 44 37.88 -43.21 0.93
N ALA A 45 37.91 -42.31 -0.06
CA ALA A 45 36.79 -41.43 -0.38
C ALA A 45 35.54 -42.18 -0.90
N SER A 46 35.69 -43.39 -1.46
CA SER A 46 34.55 -44.21 -1.89
C SER A 46 33.65 -44.70 -0.75
N TYR A 47 34.18 -44.75 0.48
CA TYR A 47 33.44 -45.14 1.68
C TYR A 47 32.88 -43.93 2.45
N LEU A 48 33.16 -42.70 2.02
CA LEU A 48 32.64 -41.48 2.63
C LEU A 48 31.29 -41.11 2.00
N THR A 49 30.25 -41.90 2.25
CA THR A 49 28.90 -41.65 1.71
C THR A 49 27.85 -41.75 2.82
N GLU A 50 26.64 -41.26 2.56
CA GLU A 50 25.51 -41.32 3.50
C GLU A 50 25.20 -42.74 3.98
N SER A 51 25.25 -43.71 3.08
CA SER A 51 24.98 -45.11 3.41
C SER A 51 25.96 -45.65 4.46
N TYR A 52 27.25 -45.33 4.34
CA TYR A 52 28.27 -45.83 5.28
C TYR A 52 28.27 -45.04 6.58
N SER A 53 28.00 -43.73 6.56
CA SER A 53 27.85 -42.93 7.77
C SER A 53 26.74 -43.48 8.70
N GLN A 54 25.63 -43.98 8.12
CA GLN A 54 24.51 -44.50 8.91
C GLN A 54 24.63 -45.99 9.27
N SER A 55 25.21 -46.82 8.37
CA SER A 55 25.25 -48.28 8.56
C SER A 55 26.57 -48.81 9.15
N GLU A 56 27.68 -48.12 8.93
CA GLU A 56 29.03 -48.58 9.27
C GLU A 56 29.94 -47.44 9.73
N GLU A 57 29.53 -46.78 10.82
CA GLU A 57 30.21 -45.61 11.41
C GLU A 57 31.70 -45.85 11.69
N GLU A 58 32.10 -47.05 12.16
CA GLU A 58 33.50 -47.38 12.42
C GLU A 58 34.38 -47.35 11.16
N LEU A 59 33.83 -47.79 10.02
CA LEU A 59 34.54 -47.79 8.74
C LEU A 59 34.64 -46.36 8.18
N PHE A 60 33.56 -45.60 8.31
CA PHE A 60 33.49 -44.20 7.91
C PHE A 60 34.51 -43.34 8.68
N GLU A 61 34.56 -43.46 10.01
CA GLU A 61 35.52 -42.72 10.84
C GLU A 61 36.97 -43.17 10.61
N CYS A 62 37.20 -44.48 10.38
CA CYS A 62 38.51 -44.96 9.97
C CYS A 62 38.99 -44.28 8.68
N CYS A 63 38.11 -44.12 7.69
CA CYS A 63 38.42 -43.45 6.44
C CYS A 63 38.79 -41.98 6.64
N LYS A 64 38.03 -41.25 7.48
CA LYS A 64 38.35 -39.86 7.85
C LYS A 64 39.72 -39.73 8.51
N ILE A 65 40.02 -40.61 9.47
CA ILE A 65 41.32 -40.62 10.17
C ILE A 65 42.46 -40.85 9.17
N VAL A 66 42.30 -41.79 8.24
CA VAL A 66 43.31 -42.05 7.20
C VAL A 66 43.57 -40.80 6.35
N LEU A 67 42.52 -40.10 5.90
CA LEU A 67 42.68 -38.85 5.13
C LEU A 67 43.41 -37.76 5.93
N ASN A 68 43.09 -37.61 7.23
CA ASN A 68 43.80 -36.67 8.11
C ASN A 68 45.29 -37.03 8.25
N ILE A 69 45.64 -38.32 8.39
CA ILE A 69 47.04 -38.76 8.44
C ILE A 69 47.77 -38.46 7.13
N ILE A 70 47.12 -38.67 5.98
CA ILE A 70 47.68 -38.31 4.66
C ILE A 70 47.98 -36.81 4.61
N ALA A 71 47.03 -35.97 5.04
CA ALA A 71 47.18 -34.52 5.05
C ALA A 71 48.37 -34.07 5.94
N GLU A 72 48.57 -34.71 7.08
CA GLU A 72 49.69 -34.44 7.98
C GLU A 72 51.05 -34.88 7.40
N ARG A 73 51.13 -36.07 6.79
CA ARG A 73 52.40 -36.71 6.42
C ARG A 73 52.92 -36.38 5.02
N CYS A 74 52.06 -36.20 4.03
CA CYS A 74 52.44 -36.13 2.60
C CYS A 74 52.70 -34.69 2.10
N ASN A 75 53.20 -34.54 0.86
CA ASN A 75 53.35 -33.23 0.23
C ASN A 75 51.99 -32.50 0.13
N PRO A 76 51.82 -31.33 0.79
CA PRO A 76 50.51 -30.71 0.91
C PRO A 76 49.94 -30.19 -0.42
N MET A 77 50.79 -29.84 -1.40
CA MET A 77 50.31 -29.30 -2.68
C MET A 77 49.70 -30.40 -3.56
N GLU A 78 50.34 -31.56 -3.61
CA GLU A 78 49.84 -32.73 -4.35
C GLU A 78 48.58 -33.28 -3.68
N THR A 79 48.59 -33.41 -2.35
CA THR A 79 47.42 -33.89 -1.59
C THR A 79 46.19 -32.99 -1.75
N VAL A 80 46.36 -31.66 -1.84
CA VAL A 80 45.23 -30.75 -2.12
C VAL A 80 44.59 -31.05 -3.46
N LEU A 81 45.36 -31.27 -4.52
CA LEU A 81 44.81 -31.58 -5.84
C LEU A 81 44.00 -32.88 -5.83
N GLU A 82 44.50 -33.91 -5.17
CA GLU A 82 43.80 -35.20 -5.03
C GLU A 82 42.48 -35.04 -4.24
N PHE A 83 42.49 -34.23 -3.17
CA PHE A 83 41.26 -33.94 -2.40
C PHE A 83 40.25 -33.13 -3.20
N LEU A 84 40.69 -32.15 -3.99
CA LEU A 84 39.80 -31.34 -4.83
C LEU A 84 39.13 -32.20 -5.91
N GLU A 85 39.83 -33.17 -6.50
CA GLU A 85 39.24 -34.12 -7.46
C GLU A 85 38.10 -34.93 -6.83
N GLN A 86 38.24 -35.34 -5.56
CA GLN A 86 37.18 -36.07 -4.86
C GLN A 86 35.98 -35.19 -4.48
N ILE A 87 36.19 -33.88 -4.32
CA ILE A 87 35.14 -32.89 -3.98
C ILE A 87 34.24 -32.58 -5.19
N GLU A 88 34.73 -32.71 -6.43
CA GLU A 88 33.93 -32.46 -7.64
C GLU A 88 32.73 -33.42 -7.80
N CYS A 89 32.67 -34.49 -6.99
CA CYS A 89 31.52 -35.38 -6.93
C CYS A 89 30.44 -34.82 -5.99
N LEU A 90 29.18 -34.71 -6.48
CA LEU A 90 28.01 -34.29 -5.69
C LEU A 90 27.63 -35.31 -4.59
N ASP A 91 28.34 -35.26 -3.45
CA ASP A 91 28.03 -35.98 -2.22
C ASP A 91 28.36 -35.10 -1.01
N ASP A 92 27.32 -34.59 -0.33
CA ASP A 92 27.45 -33.60 0.75
C ASP A 92 28.26 -34.11 1.95
N ILE A 93 28.14 -35.41 2.26
CA ILE A 93 28.84 -36.01 3.41
C ILE A 93 30.31 -36.19 3.07
N LYS A 94 30.60 -36.65 1.85
CA LYS A 94 31.97 -36.71 1.33
C LYS A 94 32.63 -35.34 1.32
N PHE A 95 31.92 -34.35 0.79
CA PHE A 95 32.35 -32.97 0.72
C PHE A 95 32.78 -32.47 2.10
N CYS A 96 31.89 -32.57 3.10
CA CYS A 96 32.17 -32.15 4.47
C CYS A 96 33.33 -32.92 5.12
N ALA A 97 33.45 -34.23 4.87
CA ALA A 97 34.51 -35.06 5.42
C ALA A 97 35.90 -34.72 4.88
N ILE A 98 36.00 -34.22 3.65
CA ILE A 98 37.28 -33.87 3.00
C ILE A 98 37.76 -32.45 3.39
N LEU A 99 36.86 -31.55 3.79
CA LEU A 99 37.21 -30.18 4.16
C LEU A 99 38.20 -30.09 5.33
N GLU A 100 38.09 -30.97 6.33
CA GLU A 100 39.03 -31.00 7.47
C GLU A 100 40.46 -31.40 7.04
N PRO A 101 40.69 -32.55 6.36
CA PRO A 101 41.99 -32.89 5.78
C PRO A 101 42.55 -31.79 4.86
N LEU A 102 41.69 -31.17 4.04
CA LEU A 102 42.08 -30.06 3.18
C LEU A 102 42.60 -28.87 3.99
N GLY A 103 41.94 -28.54 5.10
CA GLY A 103 42.38 -27.50 6.05
C GLY A 103 43.75 -27.80 6.66
N ILE A 104 44.02 -29.05 7.02
CA ILE A 104 45.33 -29.49 7.54
C ILE A 104 46.43 -29.29 6.49
N CYS A 105 46.18 -29.71 5.24
CA CYS A 105 47.13 -29.48 4.13
C CYS A 105 47.41 -28.00 3.94
N MET A 106 46.35 -27.17 3.96
CA MET A 106 46.46 -25.72 3.84
C MET A 106 47.34 -25.18 4.95
N MET A 107 47.07 -25.44 6.22
CA MET A 107 47.86 -24.92 7.35
C MET A 107 49.35 -25.30 7.31
N LYS A 108 49.71 -26.43 6.68
CA LYS A 108 51.11 -26.89 6.56
C LYS A 108 51.93 -26.13 5.51
N MET A 109 51.27 -25.55 4.50
CA MET A 109 51.95 -24.87 3.38
C MET A 109 52.55 -23.51 3.79
N GLN A 110 53.67 -23.11 3.17
CA GLN A 110 54.22 -21.76 3.36
C GLN A 110 53.62 -20.76 2.36
N ASP A 111 53.63 -21.07 1.06
CA ASP A 111 52.92 -20.31 0.03
C ASP A 111 51.63 -21.04 -0.34
N LYS A 112 50.49 -20.40 -0.06
CA LYS A 112 49.15 -20.98 -0.22
C LYS A 112 48.35 -20.32 -1.34
N SER A 113 48.93 -19.35 -2.03
CA SER A 113 48.19 -18.38 -2.86
C SER A 113 47.44 -19.04 -4.03
N LYS A 114 48.04 -20.05 -4.66
CA LYS A 114 47.39 -20.81 -5.74
C LYS A 114 46.44 -21.88 -5.22
N ALA A 115 46.85 -22.59 -4.16
CA ALA A 115 46.05 -23.64 -3.57
C ALA A 115 44.71 -23.09 -3.05
N ILE A 116 44.72 -21.92 -2.38
CA ILE A 116 43.49 -21.30 -1.88
C ILE A 116 42.55 -20.88 -3.03
N GLU A 117 43.10 -20.39 -4.15
CA GLU A 117 42.32 -20.02 -5.32
C GLU A 117 41.61 -21.24 -5.93
N TRP A 118 42.31 -22.37 -6.06
CA TRP A 118 41.71 -23.63 -6.52
C TRP A 118 40.64 -24.11 -5.55
N CYS A 119 40.94 -24.18 -4.25
CA CYS A 119 39.97 -24.60 -3.24
C CYS A 119 38.69 -23.74 -3.26
N ILE A 120 38.84 -22.41 -3.27
CA ILE A 120 37.69 -21.50 -3.31
C ILE A 120 36.87 -21.72 -4.58
N ASN A 121 37.50 -21.85 -5.74
CA ASN A 121 36.77 -22.03 -6.99
C ASN A 121 36.03 -23.38 -7.05
N THR A 122 36.66 -24.47 -6.60
CA THR A 122 36.02 -25.78 -6.52
C THR A 122 34.85 -25.76 -5.55
N ILE A 123 35.02 -25.17 -4.35
CA ILE A 123 33.91 -25.04 -3.38
C ILE A 123 32.79 -24.15 -3.94
N LYS A 124 33.12 -23.04 -4.62
CA LYS A 124 32.11 -22.20 -5.28
C LYS A 124 31.31 -23.01 -6.31
N SER A 125 31.99 -23.78 -7.17
CA SER A 125 31.33 -24.66 -8.15
C SER A 125 30.40 -25.66 -7.46
N TYR A 126 30.86 -26.28 -6.37
CA TYR A 126 30.04 -27.22 -5.59
C TYR A 126 28.77 -26.57 -5.05
N ILE A 127 28.88 -25.36 -4.48
CA ILE A 127 27.73 -24.59 -3.97
C ILE A 127 26.77 -24.23 -5.12
N GLU A 128 27.31 -23.91 -6.31
CA GLU A 128 26.50 -23.61 -7.48
C GLU A 128 25.70 -24.81 -7.99
N ASP A 129 26.30 -26.00 -7.96
CA ASP A 129 25.65 -27.25 -8.34
C ASP A 129 24.62 -27.68 -7.28
N LEU A 130 24.95 -27.59 -5.99
CA LEU A 130 24.01 -27.83 -4.88
C LEU A 130 22.77 -26.93 -4.99
N ALA A 131 22.99 -25.67 -5.36
CA ALA A 131 21.96 -24.67 -5.54
C ALA A 131 20.96 -24.97 -6.68
N SER A 132 21.36 -25.77 -7.67
CA SER A 132 20.51 -26.13 -8.82
C SER A 132 19.47 -27.21 -8.48
N LEU A 133 19.69 -27.95 -7.39
CA LEU A 133 18.84 -29.05 -6.94
C LEU A 133 17.70 -28.49 -6.07
N ARG A 134 16.51 -28.29 -6.67
CA ARG A 134 15.35 -27.65 -6.02
C ARG A 134 14.69 -28.47 -4.88
N ASP A 135 15.11 -29.71 -4.66
CA ASP A 135 14.47 -30.69 -3.75
C ASP A 135 15.37 -31.11 -2.56
N VAL A 136 16.48 -30.40 -2.31
CA VAL A 136 17.42 -30.77 -1.24
C VAL A 136 16.87 -30.39 0.14
N ASP A 137 16.98 -31.30 1.11
CA ASP A 137 16.66 -31.06 2.52
C ASP A 137 17.43 -29.83 3.04
N SER A 138 16.70 -28.81 3.53
CA SER A 138 17.26 -27.57 4.09
C SER A 138 18.42 -27.81 5.07
N ASN A 139 18.37 -28.91 5.83
CA ASN A 139 19.40 -29.26 6.82
C ASN A 139 20.73 -29.64 6.18
N ARG A 140 20.72 -30.37 5.06
CA ARG A 140 21.94 -30.78 4.34
C ARG A 140 22.72 -29.57 3.84
N ILE A 141 22.01 -28.58 3.30
CA ILE A 141 22.62 -27.32 2.85
C ILE A 141 23.28 -26.61 4.04
N VAL A 142 22.59 -26.51 5.17
CA VAL A 142 23.13 -25.86 6.38
C VAL A 142 24.42 -26.56 6.85
N ASP A 143 24.46 -27.88 6.85
CA ASP A 143 25.65 -28.64 7.28
C ASP A 143 26.86 -28.43 6.35
N VAL A 144 26.63 -28.39 5.03
CA VAL A 144 27.67 -28.04 4.04
C VAL A 144 28.26 -26.66 4.32
N TYR A 145 27.41 -25.66 4.54
CA TYR A 145 27.85 -24.31 4.83
C TYR A 145 28.58 -24.19 6.18
N LYS A 146 28.16 -24.92 7.23
CA LYS A 146 28.89 -25.03 8.51
C LYS A 146 30.27 -25.66 8.34
N GLY A 147 30.35 -26.72 7.51
CA GLY A 147 31.62 -27.34 7.16
C GLY A 147 32.58 -26.36 6.49
N ILE A 148 32.09 -25.56 5.55
CA ILE A 148 32.88 -24.51 4.87
C ILE A 148 33.38 -23.46 5.86
N VAL A 149 32.53 -22.97 6.77
CA VAL A 149 32.95 -21.98 7.77
C VAL A 149 34.00 -22.55 8.73
N SER A 150 33.83 -23.81 9.15
CA SER A 150 34.79 -24.51 10.02
C SER A 150 36.16 -24.69 9.34
N PHE A 151 36.17 -24.95 8.02
CA PHE A 151 37.39 -24.97 7.21
C PHE A 151 38.06 -23.60 7.10
N MET A 152 37.25 -22.53 6.99
CA MET A 152 37.75 -21.16 6.80
C MET A 152 38.32 -20.54 8.08
N GLU A 153 37.75 -20.83 9.25
CA GLU A 153 38.14 -20.23 10.54
C GLU A 153 39.66 -20.29 10.84
N PRO A 154 40.34 -21.45 10.79
CA PRO A 154 41.78 -21.51 11.06
C PRO A 154 42.62 -20.72 10.04
N LEU A 155 42.19 -20.66 8.78
CA LEU A 155 42.86 -19.91 7.72
C LEU A 155 42.72 -18.40 7.93
N VAL A 156 41.54 -17.95 8.38
CA VAL A 156 41.30 -16.55 8.76
C VAL A 156 42.19 -16.15 9.94
N GLN A 157 42.27 -17.00 10.98
CA GLN A 157 43.15 -16.77 12.14
C GLN A 157 44.63 -16.67 11.73
N GLU A 158 45.08 -17.47 10.77
CA GLU A 158 46.42 -17.36 10.20
C GLU A 158 46.61 -16.03 9.44
N ALA A 159 45.67 -15.67 8.56
CA ALA A 159 45.72 -14.45 7.78
C ALA A 159 45.79 -13.18 8.64
N VAL A 160 45.06 -13.15 9.77
CA VAL A 160 45.09 -12.06 10.75
C VAL A 160 46.46 -11.95 11.43
N LYS A 161 47.07 -13.09 11.79
CA LYS A 161 48.43 -13.12 12.37
C LYS A 161 49.48 -12.63 11.37
N ILE A 162 49.29 -12.89 10.07
CA ILE A 162 50.17 -12.35 9.02
C ILE A 162 49.96 -10.83 8.90
N TYR A 163 48.71 -10.38 8.87
CA TYR A 163 48.37 -8.95 8.76
C TYR A 163 48.97 -8.11 9.89
N SER A 164 48.97 -8.61 11.13
CA SER A 164 49.60 -7.90 12.26
C SER A 164 51.13 -7.75 12.15
N LYS A 165 51.79 -8.47 11.24
CA LYS A 165 53.24 -8.42 11.03
C LYS A 165 53.69 -7.57 9.84
N PHE A 166 52.80 -7.29 8.89
CA PHE A 166 53.12 -6.57 7.64
C PHE A 166 52.16 -5.39 7.46
N GLU A 167 52.69 -4.20 7.10
CA GLU A 167 51.89 -2.97 6.96
C GLU A 167 50.99 -2.96 5.70
N GLU A 168 51.27 -3.83 4.72
CA GLU A 168 50.45 -4.02 3.52
C GLU A 168 49.68 -5.34 3.63
N GLY A 169 48.37 -5.30 3.38
CA GLY A 169 47.45 -6.41 3.68
C GLY A 169 47.81 -7.75 3.03
N SER A 170 47.34 -8.85 3.61
CA SER A 170 47.65 -10.19 3.10
C SER A 170 46.74 -10.56 1.93
N LEU A 171 47.34 -10.95 0.79
CA LEU A 171 46.61 -11.47 -0.37
C LEU A 171 45.70 -12.66 0.02
N LEU A 172 46.18 -13.52 0.93
CA LEU A 172 45.40 -14.60 1.52
C LEU A 172 44.12 -14.07 2.18
N GLY A 173 44.22 -13.03 3.01
CA GLY A 173 43.07 -12.41 3.66
C GLY A 173 42.06 -11.85 2.65
N ASP A 174 42.52 -11.26 1.54
CA ASP A 174 41.64 -10.76 0.49
C ASP A 174 40.87 -11.89 -0.24
N TYR A 175 41.52 -13.02 -0.55
CA TYR A 175 40.85 -14.20 -1.12
C TYR A 175 39.80 -14.77 -0.16
N LEU A 176 40.17 -14.95 1.11
CA LEU A 176 39.26 -15.49 2.13
C LEU A 176 38.06 -14.57 2.34
N LEU A 177 38.28 -13.25 2.42
CA LEU A 177 37.21 -12.27 2.57
C LEU A 177 36.29 -12.22 1.35
N SER A 178 36.87 -12.23 0.14
CA SER A 178 36.08 -12.27 -1.10
C SER A 178 35.18 -13.49 -1.14
N PHE A 179 35.69 -14.64 -0.70
CA PHE A 179 34.91 -15.86 -0.61
C PHE A 179 33.81 -15.79 0.45
N LEU A 180 34.12 -15.33 1.67
CA LEU A 180 33.13 -15.14 2.74
C LEU A 180 31.95 -14.25 2.31
N ILE A 181 32.22 -13.14 1.61
CA ILE A 181 31.16 -12.28 1.07
C ILE A 181 30.36 -13.02 -0.02
N SER A 182 31.02 -13.77 -0.91
CA SER A 182 30.34 -14.53 -1.96
C SER A 182 29.41 -15.62 -1.44
N LEU A 183 29.71 -16.20 -0.26
CA LEU A 183 28.84 -17.19 0.39
C LEU A 183 27.46 -16.63 0.73
N CYS A 184 27.29 -15.32 0.88
CA CYS A 184 26.01 -14.69 1.19
C CYS A 184 25.02 -14.61 0.01
N GLU A 185 25.40 -15.02 -1.20
CA GLU A 185 24.55 -14.84 -2.40
C GLU A 185 23.27 -15.67 -2.38
N LYS A 186 23.42 -17.00 -2.31
CA LYS A 186 22.32 -17.95 -2.48
C LYS A 186 21.61 -18.46 -1.23
N PRO A 187 22.19 -18.37 0.00
CA PRO A 187 21.53 -18.78 1.22
C PRO A 187 20.04 -18.36 1.32
N SER A 188 19.73 -17.09 1.00
CA SER A 188 18.36 -16.55 1.08
C SER A 188 17.29 -17.25 0.22
N TYR A 189 17.66 -18.06 -0.79
CA TYR A 189 16.71 -18.73 -1.69
C TYR A 189 16.20 -20.07 -1.15
N TYR A 190 16.97 -20.76 -0.31
CA TYR A 190 16.70 -22.16 0.02
C TYR A 190 15.82 -22.37 1.25
N TRP A 191 15.68 -21.37 2.12
CA TRP A 191 15.08 -21.62 3.43
C TRP A 191 13.66 -21.09 3.50
N ASN A 192 12.75 -22.06 3.57
CA ASN A 192 11.33 -21.86 3.72
C ASN A 192 11.02 -21.28 5.11
N ARG A 193 9.80 -20.77 5.31
CA ARG A 193 9.35 -19.98 6.48
C ARG A 193 9.32 -20.71 7.84
N ASN A 194 10.13 -21.75 8.06
CA ASN A 194 10.22 -22.47 9.32
C ASN A 194 11.10 -21.73 10.33
N ILE A 195 10.56 -21.47 11.52
CA ILE A 195 11.19 -20.73 12.63
C ILE A 195 12.53 -21.35 13.07
N VAL A 196 12.69 -22.68 12.93
CA VAL A 196 13.91 -23.40 13.31
C VAL A 196 15.06 -23.16 12.31
N GLU A 197 14.73 -23.05 11.02
CA GLU A 197 15.70 -22.78 9.95
C GLU A 197 16.19 -21.32 10.04
N GLU A 198 15.32 -20.39 10.47
CA GLU A 198 15.68 -18.98 10.66
C GLU A 198 16.72 -18.75 11.76
N ALA A 199 16.67 -19.53 12.86
CA ALA A 199 17.63 -19.42 13.96
C ALA A 199 19.03 -19.92 13.57
N THR A 200 19.11 -21.11 12.96
CA THR A 200 20.38 -21.73 12.55
C THR A 200 21.08 -20.89 11.47
N TYR A 201 20.31 -20.32 10.54
CA TYR A 201 20.86 -19.43 9.52
C TYR A 201 21.38 -18.12 10.10
N LYS A 202 20.69 -17.59 11.13
CA LYS A 202 21.12 -16.38 11.83
C LYS A 202 22.48 -16.59 12.49
N GLU A 203 22.72 -17.75 13.11
CA GLU A 203 24.01 -18.14 13.70
C GLU A 203 25.10 -18.20 12.62
N PHE A 204 24.85 -18.93 11.53
CA PHE A 204 25.78 -19.04 10.41
C PHE A 204 26.17 -17.68 9.79
N SER A 205 25.18 -16.80 9.58
CA SER A 205 25.43 -15.45 9.06
C SER A 205 26.26 -14.60 10.05
N GLU A 206 26.11 -14.85 11.36
CA GLU A 206 26.92 -14.17 12.39
C GLU A 206 28.37 -14.62 12.35
N GLU A 207 28.63 -15.91 12.13
CA GLU A 207 29.98 -16.45 11.97
C GLU A 207 30.69 -15.84 10.74
N ILE A 208 30.04 -15.81 9.57
CA ILE A 208 30.60 -15.20 8.36
C ILE A 208 30.98 -13.73 8.59
N ILE A 209 30.07 -12.96 9.20
CA ILE A 209 30.31 -11.52 9.45
C ILE A 209 31.46 -11.34 10.45
N THR A 210 31.52 -12.18 11.47
CA THR A 210 32.59 -12.14 12.49
C THR A 210 33.96 -12.45 11.86
N LEU A 211 34.05 -13.50 11.03
CA LEU A 211 35.27 -13.82 10.30
C LEU A 211 35.67 -12.71 9.31
N SER A 212 34.69 -12.14 8.61
CA SER A 212 34.92 -11.01 7.67
C SER A 212 35.43 -9.76 8.40
N PHE A 213 34.92 -9.51 9.61
CA PHE A 213 35.37 -8.41 10.46
C PHE A 213 36.83 -8.56 10.88
N TYR A 214 37.27 -9.77 11.25
CA TYR A 214 38.67 -10.02 11.61
C TYR A 214 39.64 -9.71 10.46
N LEU A 215 39.23 -9.91 9.21
CA LEU A 215 40.06 -9.65 8.04
C LEU A 215 40.07 -8.18 7.59
N THR A 216 38.95 -7.47 7.72
CA THR A 216 38.80 -6.10 7.20
C THR A 216 39.12 -5.01 8.20
N GLY A 217 38.77 -5.22 9.47
CA GLY A 217 38.66 -4.15 10.47
C GLY A 217 37.46 -3.22 10.23
N ASP A 218 37.37 -2.59 9.05
CA ASP A 218 36.20 -1.79 8.64
C ASP A 218 35.23 -2.61 7.79
N ILE A 219 34.16 -3.09 8.42
CA ILE A 219 33.15 -3.92 7.77
C ILE A 219 32.35 -3.19 6.68
N LEU A 220 32.37 -1.84 6.64
CA LEU A 220 31.69 -1.04 5.60
C LEU A 220 32.62 -0.61 4.46
N TYR A 221 33.89 -1.05 4.46
CA TYR A 221 34.88 -0.63 3.48
C TYR A 221 34.44 -0.85 2.02
N PHE A 222 33.79 -1.98 1.73
CA PHE A 222 33.35 -2.34 0.38
C PHE A 222 31.90 -1.89 0.05
N LEU A 223 31.29 -1.02 0.86
CA LEU A 223 29.87 -0.65 0.72
C LEU A 223 29.57 0.02 -0.64
N ASN A 224 30.53 0.78 -1.19
CA ASN A 224 30.36 1.51 -2.44
C ASN A 224 30.68 0.72 -3.71
N VAL A 225 31.08 -0.55 -3.61
CA VAL A 225 31.53 -1.35 -4.78
C VAL A 225 30.43 -1.46 -5.83
N VAL A 226 29.22 -1.85 -5.42
CA VAL A 226 28.08 -1.99 -6.35
C VAL A 226 27.67 -0.65 -6.96
N SER A 227 27.70 0.43 -6.17
CA SER A 227 27.47 1.78 -6.69
C SER A 227 28.48 2.17 -7.78
N LYS A 228 29.78 1.91 -7.55
CA LYS A 228 30.84 2.15 -8.55
C LYS A 228 30.69 1.31 -9.81
N ARG A 229 30.28 0.03 -9.67
CA ARG A 229 29.99 -0.87 -10.80
C ARG A 229 28.87 -0.30 -11.67
N ARG A 230 27.74 0.04 -11.04
CA ARG A 230 26.54 0.57 -11.73
C ARG A 230 26.79 1.94 -12.39
N ARG A 231 27.67 2.76 -11.81
CA ARG A 231 28.11 4.04 -12.39
C ARG A 231 29.19 3.89 -13.48
N ASN A 232 29.61 2.67 -13.83
CA ASN A 232 30.69 2.36 -14.77
C ASN A 232 32.05 3.02 -14.44
N ILE A 233 32.27 3.46 -13.19
CA ILE A 233 33.51 4.16 -12.77
C ILE A 233 34.72 3.22 -12.82
N ILE A 234 34.48 1.93 -12.57
CA ILE A 234 35.53 0.89 -12.50
C ILE A 234 36.13 0.63 -13.88
N ARG A 235 35.29 0.58 -14.92
CA ARG A 235 35.73 0.28 -16.30
C ARG A 235 36.64 1.37 -16.86
N ASN A 236 36.44 2.63 -16.44
CA ASN A 236 37.27 3.76 -16.84
C ASN A 236 38.66 3.75 -16.18
N LYS A 237 38.77 3.28 -14.92
CA LYS A 237 40.07 3.13 -14.25
C LYS A 237 40.94 2.01 -14.83
N VAL A 238 40.31 0.93 -15.31
CA VAL A 238 41.04 -0.22 -15.90
C VAL A 238 41.72 0.13 -17.23
N GLN A 239 41.30 1.19 -17.92
CA GLN A 239 41.93 1.67 -19.16
C GLN A 239 43.18 2.53 -18.92
N GLU A 240 43.38 3.06 -17.71
CA GLU A 240 44.56 3.87 -17.35
C GLU A 240 45.52 3.08 -16.45
N GLY A 241 46.33 2.23 -17.09
CA GLY A 241 47.69 1.84 -16.68
C GLY A 241 47.96 1.31 -15.26
N HIS A 242 48.20 -0.01 -15.14
CA HIS A 242 49.34 -0.66 -14.44
C HIS A 242 49.00 -2.16 -14.23
N LEU A 243 49.57 -3.02 -15.08
CA LEU A 243 49.08 -4.40 -15.27
C LEU A 243 49.59 -5.46 -14.28
N TYR A 244 50.38 -5.14 -13.24
CA TYR A 244 51.02 -6.18 -12.39
C TYR A 244 51.35 -5.74 -10.95
N THR A 245 50.39 -5.16 -10.22
CA THR A 245 50.56 -4.88 -8.78
C THR A 245 49.53 -5.64 -7.94
N GLU A 246 49.84 -6.02 -6.70
CA GLU A 246 48.89 -6.68 -5.77
C GLU A 246 47.58 -5.88 -5.60
N ASN A 247 47.65 -4.55 -5.68
CA ASN A 247 46.49 -3.65 -5.72
C ASN A 247 45.53 -3.94 -6.89
N TYR A 248 46.03 -4.40 -8.05
CA TYR A 248 45.19 -4.77 -9.19
C TYR A 248 44.44 -6.08 -8.92
N LYS A 249 45.11 -7.09 -8.34
CA LYS A 249 44.45 -8.34 -7.95
C LYS A 249 43.37 -8.10 -6.91
N ARG A 250 43.67 -7.26 -5.90
CA ARG A 250 42.70 -6.86 -4.87
C ARG A 250 41.47 -6.16 -5.48
N SER A 251 41.68 -5.21 -6.39
CA SER A 251 40.58 -4.59 -7.15
C SER A 251 39.79 -5.65 -7.92
N MET A 252 40.45 -6.56 -8.65
CA MET A 252 39.77 -7.60 -9.41
C MET A 252 38.95 -8.57 -8.54
N LEU A 253 39.42 -8.92 -7.34
CA LEU A 253 38.71 -9.78 -6.39
C LEU A 253 37.39 -9.18 -5.92
N PHE A 254 37.39 -7.93 -5.49
CA PHE A 254 36.21 -7.28 -4.90
C PHE A 254 35.34 -6.55 -5.92
N GLU A 255 35.93 -5.95 -6.95
CA GLU A 255 35.23 -5.09 -7.91
C GLU A 255 34.68 -5.85 -9.13
N SER A 256 35.11 -7.08 -9.40
CA SER A 256 34.57 -7.92 -10.48
C SER A 256 33.26 -8.61 -10.09
N SER A 257 32.22 -8.47 -10.91
CA SER A 257 30.94 -9.16 -10.73
C SER A 257 31.04 -10.68 -10.84
N ASN A 258 32.08 -11.20 -11.49
CA ASN A 258 32.29 -12.65 -11.64
C ASN A 258 32.80 -13.28 -10.33
N ASN A 259 33.47 -12.50 -9.48
CA ASN A 259 34.03 -13.01 -8.23
C ASN A 259 33.04 -12.89 -7.07
N ILE A 260 32.39 -11.73 -6.97
CA ILE A 260 31.37 -11.42 -5.98
C ILE A 260 30.22 -10.73 -6.71
N SER A 261 29.05 -11.37 -6.73
CA SER A 261 27.86 -10.82 -7.37
C SER A 261 27.33 -9.61 -6.59
N ASP A 262 26.53 -8.77 -7.27
CA ASP A 262 25.88 -7.64 -6.61
C ASP A 262 24.86 -8.11 -5.55
N LEU A 263 24.28 -9.31 -5.72
CA LEU A 263 23.35 -9.92 -4.77
C LEU A 263 24.06 -10.39 -3.50
N ALA A 264 25.25 -10.99 -3.63
CA ALA A 264 26.09 -11.36 -2.49
C ALA A 264 26.37 -10.16 -1.59
N TYR A 265 26.77 -9.03 -2.18
CA TYR A 265 26.95 -7.79 -1.44
C TYR A 265 25.66 -7.28 -0.78
N ALA A 266 24.53 -7.32 -1.50
CA ALA A 266 23.25 -6.87 -0.97
C ALA A 266 22.84 -7.69 0.28
N ASN A 267 22.97 -9.01 0.22
CA ASN A 267 22.68 -9.90 1.35
C ASN A 267 23.69 -9.73 2.49
N PHE A 268 24.99 -9.64 2.18
CA PHE A 268 26.03 -9.39 3.18
C PHE A 268 25.75 -8.11 3.99
N TYR A 269 25.48 -7.00 3.30
CA TYR A 269 25.18 -5.72 3.97
C TYR A 269 23.80 -5.67 4.62
N PHE A 270 22.82 -6.45 4.15
CA PHE A 270 21.56 -6.61 4.84
C PHE A 270 21.77 -7.09 6.29
N TYR A 271 22.56 -8.16 6.50
CA TYR A 271 22.80 -8.69 7.85
C TYR A 271 23.60 -7.73 8.74
N ILE A 272 24.58 -7.02 8.17
CA ILE A 272 25.38 -6.04 8.92
C ILE A 272 24.52 -4.85 9.35
N ILE A 273 23.71 -4.30 8.45
CA ILE A 273 23.00 -3.05 8.70
C ILE A 273 21.76 -3.24 9.58
N THR A 274 21.11 -4.39 9.49
CA THR A 274 19.91 -4.71 10.28
C THR A 274 20.22 -5.07 11.73
N LYS A 275 21.41 -5.62 12.03
CA LYS A 275 21.81 -5.98 13.40
C LYS A 275 22.59 -4.87 14.07
N LYS A 276 22.11 -4.42 15.24
CA LYS A 276 22.69 -3.29 15.98
C LYS A 276 24.08 -3.57 16.56
N ASP A 277 24.41 -4.82 16.89
CA ASP A 277 25.65 -5.15 17.58
C ASP A 277 26.91 -4.88 16.74
N TYR A 278 26.83 -5.08 15.43
CA TYR A 278 27.96 -4.80 14.53
C TYR A 278 28.30 -3.32 14.40
N TRP A 279 27.35 -2.42 14.69
CA TRP A 279 27.58 -0.97 14.59
C TRP A 279 28.53 -0.42 15.65
N LYS A 280 28.76 -1.16 16.74
CA LYS A 280 29.73 -0.76 17.78
C LYS A 280 31.16 -0.65 17.22
N ASN A 281 31.46 -1.44 16.19
CA ASN A 281 32.80 -1.53 15.60
C ASN A 281 32.93 -0.76 14.28
N VAL A 282 31.84 -0.16 13.77
CA VAL A 282 31.86 0.63 12.54
C VAL A 282 32.51 1.99 12.82
N PRO A 283 33.49 2.43 11.99
CA PRO A 283 34.05 3.77 12.10
C PRO A 283 32.97 4.86 12.07
N GLN A 284 32.99 5.79 13.02
CA GLN A 284 31.97 6.85 13.16
C GLN A 284 32.12 8.00 12.13
N ILE A 285 32.73 7.73 10.98
CA ILE A 285 32.94 8.68 9.87
C ILE A 285 31.85 8.57 8.79
N TYR A 286 31.06 7.50 8.79
CA TYR A 286 30.04 7.26 7.77
C TYR A 286 28.79 8.11 8.02
N SER A 287 28.53 9.04 7.10
CA SER A 287 27.30 9.83 7.11
C SER A 287 26.07 8.96 6.77
N PRO A 288 24.92 9.14 7.45
CA PRO A 288 23.68 8.45 7.11
C PRO A 288 23.26 8.63 5.64
N TYR A 289 23.57 9.79 5.03
CA TYR A 289 23.28 10.06 3.63
C TYR A 289 24.13 9.21 2.68
N TYR A 290 25.42 9.01 3.02
CA TYR A 290 26.31 8.14 2.23
C TYR A 290 25.85 6.68 2.30
N ILE A 291 25.43 6.23 3.48
CA ILE A 291 24.87 4.88 3.67
C ILE A 291 23.57 4.74 2.86
N LEU A 292 22.67 5.73 2.90
CA LEU A 292 21.47 5.73 2.08
C LEU A 292 21.81 5.61 0.59
N GLU A 293 22.67 6.49 0.06
CA GLU A 293 23.02 6.53 -1.37
C GLU A 293 23.59 5.18 -1.84
N THR A 294 24.54 4.63 -1.09
CA THR A 294 25.18 3.36 -1.44
C THR A 294 24.23 2.18 -1.31
N CYS A 295 23.43 2.13 -0.24
CA CYS A 295 22.46 1.05 -0.03
C CYS A 295 21.26 1.11 -0.98
N THR A 296 20.96 2.25 -1.59
CA THR A 296 19.85 2.39 -2.57
C THR A 296 20.00 1.38 -3.72
N TYR A 297 21.25 1.13 -4.17
CA TYR A 297 21.54 0.11 -5.18
C TYR A 297 21.25 -1.31 -4.69
N PHE A 298 21.52 -1.63 -3.43
CA PHE A 298 21.20 -2.94 -2.85
C PHE A 298 19.69 -3.15 -2.71
N PHE A 299 18.94 -2.12 -2.32
CA PHE A 299 17.48 -2.20 -2.24
C PHE A 299 16.89 -2.52 -3.60
N GLU A 300 17.32 -1.83 -4.65
CA GLU A 300 16.87 -2.10 -6.02
C GLU A 300 17.13 -3.56 -6.42
N ILE A 301 18.32 -4.10 -6.14
CA ILE A 301 18.67 -5.49 -6.46
C ILE A 301 17.73 -6.49 -5.77
N LEU A 302 17.45 -6.29 -4.48
CA LEU A 302 16.63 -7.20 -3.68
C LEU A 302 15.14 -7.10 -4.05
N LEU A 303 14.63 -5.88 -4.27
CA LEU A 303 13.21 -5.64 -4.60
C LEU A 303 12.85 -6.03 -6.03
N CYS A 304 13.83 -6.17 -6.93
CA CYS A 304 13.60 -6.62 -8.31
C CYS A 304 13.49 -8.14 -8.45
N LYS A 305 13.77 -8.92 -7.40
CA LYS A 305 13.65 -10.38 -7.39
C LYS A 305 12.18 -10.83 -7.30
N GLU A 306 11.92 -12.09 -7.65
CA GLU A 306 10.57 -12.66 -7.67
C GLU A 306 10.23 -13.35 -6.33
N GLU A 307 11.26 -13.76 -5.59
CA GLU A 307 11.13 -14.54 -4.37
C GLU A 307 10.75 -13.65 -3.18
N ASP A 308 9.61 -13.97 -2.54
CA ASP A 308 9.04 -13.21 -1.42
C ASP A 308 10.04 -12.95 -0.28
N ILE A 309 10.90 -13.92 0.04
CA ILE A 309 11.90 -13.82 1.12
C ILE A 309 12.93 -12.73 0.80
N VAL A 310 13.41 -12.70 -0.45
CA VAL A 310 14.41 -11.73 -0.89
C VAL A 310 13.81 -10.32 -0.94
N ILE A 311 12.56 -10.20 -1.39
CA ILE A 311 11.79 -8.95 -1.34
C ILE A 311 11.63 -8.49 0.12
N SER A 312 11.25 -9.39 1.02
CA SER A 312 11.06 -9.06 2.44
C SER A 312 12.35 -8.57 3.09
N ASN A 313 13.49 -9.22 2.79
CA ASN A 313 14.81 -8.77 3.24
C ASN A 313 15.13 -7.37 2.69
N GLY A 314 14.87 -7.12 1.40
CA GLY A 314 15.03 -5.80 0.78
C GLY A 314 14.20 -4.72 1.47
N LEU A 315 12.94 -5.00 1.81
CA LEU A 315 12.06 -4.07 2.52
C LEU A 315 12.55 -3.80 3.96
N ILE A 316 12.96 -4.83 4.72
CA ILE A 316 13.53 -4.67 6.07
C ILE A 316 14.81 -3.83 6.02
N PHE A 317 15.67 -4.13 5.04
CA PHE A 317 16.92 -3.43 4.82
C PHE A 317 16.66 -1.93 4.59
N MET A 318 15.80 -1.64 3.61
CA MET A 318 15.45 -0.28 3.23
C MET A 318 14.82 0.49 4.40
N GLU A 319 13.89 -0.13 5.13
CA GLU A 319 13.27 0.52 6.30
C GLU A 319 14.31 0.85 7.38
N THR A 320 15.27 -0.03 7.62
CA THR A 320 16.30 0.16 8.65
C THR A 320 17.26 1.29 8.31
N VAL A 321 17.60 1.46 7.02
CA VAL A 321 18.44 2.56 6.57
C VAL A 321 17.68 3.88 6.58
N ILE A 322 16.44 3.91 6.08
CA ILE A 322 15.60 5.12 6.07
C ILE A 322 15.36 5.65 7.48
N LYS A 323 15.13 4.77 8.46
CA LYS A 323 14.94 5.17 9.88
C LYS A 323 16.11 5.97 10.46
N ARG A 324 17.29 5.94 9.85
CA ARG A 324 18.48 6.67 10.29
C ARG A 324 18.60 8.06 9.66
N VAL A 325 17.80 8.35 8.63
CA VAL A 325 17.79 9.62 7.93
C VAL A 325 16.69 10.49 8.51
N SER A 326 17.04 11.73 8.87
CA SER A 326 16.05 12.66 9.43
C SER A 326 14.97 12.99 8.38
N PRO A 327 13.69 13.12 8.78
CA PRO A 327 12.65 13.58 7.85
C PRO A 327 13.00 14.95 7.25
N ARG A 328 12.63 15.17 5.99
CA ARG A 328 12.84 16.44 5.25
C ARG A 328 14.30 16.90 5.11
N SER A 329 15.26 16.00 5.21
CA SER A 329 16.68 16.34 5.23
C SER A 329 17.42 16.12 3.90
N VAL A 330 16.86 15.33 2.98
CA VAL A 330 17.46 15.03 1.67
C VAL A 330 17.07 16.12 0.65
N ASN A 331 18.07 16.75 0.03
CA ASN A 331 17.91 17.86 -0.90
C ASN A 331 17.63 17.42 -2.35
N SER A 332 17.16 18.37 -3.19
CA SER A 332 16.81 18.14 -4.60
C SER A 332 18.02 17.75 -5.46
N GLU A 333 19.22 18.21 -5.12
CA GLU A 333 20.47 17.89 -5.82
C GLU A 333 20.71 16.38 -5.94
N VAL A 334 20.30 15.61 -4.91
CA VAL A 334 20.48 14.16 -4.84
C VAL A 334 19.66 13.44 -5.92
N LEU A 335 18.57 14.03 -6.39
CA LEU A 335 17.75 13.49 -7.48
C LEU A 335 18.47 13.49 -8.83
N GLY A 336 19.62 14.16 -8.96
CA GLY A 336 20.50 14.02 -10.12
C GLY A 336 21.06 12.60 -10.27
N LEU A 337 21.08 11.81 -9.19
CA LEU A 337 21.36 10.39 -9.23
C LEU A 337 20.07 9.61 -9.48
N GLN A 338 19.91 9.13 -10.72
CA GLN A 338 18.71 8.43 -11.21
C GLN A 338 18.25 7.26 -10.31
N ILE A 339 19.17 6.62 -9.58
CA ILE A 339 18.87 5.50 -8.67
C ILE A 339 17.81 5.86 -7.60
N TYR A 340 17.76 7.12 -7.14
CA TYR A 340 16.75 7.55 -6.18
C TYR A 340 15.34 7.51 -6.77
N LEU A 341 15.21 7.76 -8.07
CA LEU A 341 13.97 7.72 -8.84
C LEU A 341 13.62 6.30 -9.31
N ASP A 342 14.62 5.50 -9.69
CA ASP A 342 14.40 4.11 -10.12
C ASP A 342 13.95 3.23 -8.95
N LEU A 343 14.41 3.51 -7.73
CA LEU A 343 13.95 2.79 -6.54
C LEU A 343 12.44 2.92 -6.32
N PHE A 344 11.82 4.04 -6.70
CA PHE A 344 10.36 4.17 -6.65
C PHE A 344 9.66 3.16 -7.56
N LYS A 345 10.18 2.92 -8.77
CA LYS A 345 9.63 1.91 -9.69
C LYS A 345 9.68 0.52 -9.07
N SER A 346 10.81 0.17 -8.42
CA SER A 346 10.98 -1.13 -7.77
C SER A 346 10.01 -1.32 -6.60
N ILE A 347 9.81 -0.30 -5.76
CA ILE A 347 8.87 -0.38 -4.63
C ILE A 347 7.42 -0.41 -5.13
N ILE A 348 7.07 0.40 -6.14
CA ILE A 348 5.74 0.39 -6.76
C ILE A 348 5.43 -0.99 -7.33
N LYS A 349 6.39 -1.62 -8.02
CA LYS A 349 6.24 -2.99 -8.53
C LYS A 349 5.89 -3.96 -7.40
N VAL A 350 6.57 -3.87 -6.25
CA VAL A 350 6.26 -4.70 -5.08
C VAL A 350 4.89 -4.35 -4.50
N MET A 351 4.54 -3.07 -4.36
CA MET A 351 3.26 -2.61 -3.82
C MET A 351 2.05 -3.12 -4.59
N ILE A 352 2.14 -3.19 -5.92
CA ILE A 352 1.02 -3.54 -6.80
C ILE A 352 1.01 -5.04 -7.14
N TYR A 353 2.17 -5.62 -7.50
CA TYR A 353 2.23 -6.93 -8.15
C TYR A 353 2.81 -8.05 -7.29
N CYS A 354 3.35 -7.78 -6.09
CA CYS A 354 3.84 -8.84 -5.23
C CYS A 354 2.69 -9.75 -4.76
N ASN A 355 2.90 -11.07 -4.79
CA ASN A 355 1.87 -12.04 -4.39
C ASN A 355 1.50 -11.94 -2.91
N SER A 356 2.48 -11.63 -2.06
CA SER A 356 2.31 -11.54 -0.61
C SER A 356 1.67 -10.23 -0.16
N ASP A 357 0.47 -10.31 0.43
CA ASP A 357 -0.24 -9.14 0.99
C ASP A 357 0.56 -8.43 2.09
N THR A 358 1.30 -9.18 2.91
CA THR A 358 2.13 -8.62 3.98
C THR A 358 3.25 -7.75 3.42
N GLU A 359 3.89 -8.21 2.35
CA GLU A 359 4.98 -7.47 1.70
C GLU A 359 4.44 -6.26 0.91
N ARG A 360 3.28 -6.38 0.24
CA ARG A 360 2.61 -5.22 -0.39
C ARG A 360 2.32 -4.09 0.61
N LYS A 361 1.73 -4.44 1.77
CA LYS A 361 1.42 -3.46 2.84
C LYS A 361 2.67 -2.84 3.44
N LYS A 362 3.73 -3.63 3.63
CA LYS A 362 5.02 -3.15 4.14
C LYS A 362 5.73 -2.24 3.13
N ALA A 363 5.67 -2.57 1.84
CA ALA A 363 6.19 -1.74 0.76
C ALA A 363 5.47 -0.39 0.70
N LEU A 364 4.13 -0.36 0.84
CA LEU A 364 3.35 0.88 0.93
C LEU A 364 3.81 1.77 2.09
N HIS A 365 4.04 1.18 3.27
CA HIS A 365 4.55 1.91 4.43
C HIS A 365 5.95 2.49 4.21
N ILE A 366 6.85 1.70 3.62
CA ILE A 366 8.23 2.13 3.32
C ILE A 366 8.24 3.19 2.23
N PHE A 367 7.37 3.08 1.22
CA PHE A 367 7.20 4.10 0.18
C PHE A 367 6.88 5.47 0.77
N HIS A 368 5.95 5.55 1.73
CA HIS A 368 5.68 6.79 2.45
C HIS A 368 6.89 7.32 3.19
N LYS A 369 7.57 6.47 3.97
CA LYS A 369 8.77 6.86 4.72
C LYS A 369 9.89 7.35 3.81
N TYR A 370 10.04 6.73 2.64
CA TYR A 370 11.04 7.13 1.67
C TYR A 370 10.72 8.49 1.07
N ILE A 371 9.45 8.80 0.78
CA ILE A 371 9.05 10.16 0.39
C ILE A 371 9.31 11.16 1.53
N GLU A 372 9.13 10.74 2.79
CA GLU A 372 9.26 11.59 3.97
C GLU A 372 10.67 12.15 4.20
N ILE A 373 11.72 11.46 3.75
CA ILE A 373 13.12 11.92 3.90
C ILE A 373 13.42 13.14 3.03
N PHE A 374 12.74 13.29 1.89
CA PHE A 374 12.97 14.39 0.96
C PHE A 374 12.43 15.70 1.52
N ASN A 375 13.22 16.77 1.38
CA ASN A 375 12.80 18.13 1.65
C ASN A 375 11.65 18.55 0.71
N MET A 376 11.04 19.72 0.93
CA MET A 376 9.86 20.13 0.14
C MET A 376 10.15 20.25 -1.36
N GLU A 377 11.32 20.77 -1.72
CA GLU A 377 11.73 20.96 -3.12
C GLU A 377 11.93 19.62 -3.83
N ALA A 378 12.71 18.72 -3.24
CA ALA A 378 12.92 17.37 -3.75
C ALA A 378 11.58 16.61 -3.83
N ARG A 379 10.73 16.73 -2.81
CA ARG A 379 9.41 16.09 -2.80
C ARG A 379 8.51 16.56 -3.93
N TYR A 380 8.54 17.85 -4.26
CA TYR A 380 7.78 18.38 -5.39
C TYR A 380 8.19 17.69 -6.70
N SER A 381 9.49 17.58 -6.96
CA SER A 381 10.02 16.88 -8.12
C SER A 381 9.68 15.39 -8.12
N VAL A 382 9.76 14.73 -6.95
CA VAL A 382 9.38 13.32 -6.79
C VAL A 382 7.90 13.11 -7.09
N ILE A 383 6.99 13.95 -6.56
CA ILE A 383 5.55 13.83 -6.83
C ILE A 383 5.24 13.99 -8.32
N LEU A 384 5.88 14.96 -8.99
CA LEU A 384 5.72 15.13 -10.44
C LEU A 384 6.18 13.91 -11.21
N TYR A 385 7.36 13.38 -10.89
CA TYR A 385 7.87 12.16 -11.50
C TYR A 385 6.96 10.96 -11.26
N LEU A 386 6.50 10.76 -10.03
CA LEU A 386 5.60 9.65 -9.67
C LEU A 386 4.28 9.71 -10.43
N TYR A 387 3.72 10.91 -10.61
CA TYR A 387 2.50 11.10 -11.39
C TYR A 387 2.71 10.82 -12.88
N GLU A 388 3.91 11.06 -13.42
CA GLU A 388 4.24 10.80 -14.83
C GLU A 388 4.44 9.31 -15.16
N ILE A 389 4.90 8.50 -14.20
CA ILE A 389 5.21 7.07 -14.44
C ILE A 389 4.08 6.11 -14.06
N SER A 390 2.98 6.62 -13.49
CA SER A 390 1.92 5.79 -12.90
C SER A 390 0.64 5.86 -13.71
N ASP A 391 0.12 4.70 -14.13
CA ASP A 391 -1.21 4.58 -14.74
C ASP A 391 -2.27 4.00 -13.77
N HIS A 392 -1.84 3.50 -12.61
CA HIS A 392 -2.72 2.85 -11.65
C HIS A 392 -3.49 3.86 -10.81
N SER A 393 -4.82 3.93 -10.98
CA SER A 393 -5.76 4.84 -10.29
C SER A 393 -5.54 4.92 -8.76
N GLY A 394 -5.38 3.77 -8.08
CA GLY A 394 -5.12 3.74 -6.64
C GLY A 394 -3.76 4.34 -6.22
N LEU A 395 -2.74 4.27 -7.08
CA LEU A 395 -1.42 4.86 -6.81
C LEU A 395 -1.47 6.38 -7.08
N LEU A 396 -2.18 6.81 -8.13
CA LEU A 396 -2.42 8.22 -8.40
C LEU A 396 -3.19 8.88 -7.24
N SER A 397 -4.22 8.21 -6.72
CA SER A 397 -4.93 8.61 -5.49
C SER A 397 -3.97 8.76 -4.30
N LEU A 398 -3.07 7.81 -4.08
CA LEU A 398 -2.05 7.89 -3.04
C LEU A 398 -1.13 9.11 -3.21
N ILE A 399 -0.66 9.36 -4.43
CA ILE A 399 0.21 10.50 -4.78
C ILE A 399 -0.52 11.83 -4.50
N ILE A 400 -1.80 11.94 -4.87
CA ILE A 400 -2.62 13.14 -4.61
C ILE A 400 -2.81 13.35 -3.10
N SER A 401 -2.95 12.28 -2.32
CA SER A 401 -3.02 12.37 -0.85
C SER A 401 -1.70 12.89 -0.25
N ILE A 402 -0.55 12.45 -0.77
CA ILE A 402 0.77 12.94 -0.35
C ILE A 402 0.96 14.42 -0.76
N LEU A 403 0.50 14.81 -1.95
CA LEU A 403 0.45 16.20 -2.40
C LEU A 403 -0.34 17.06 -1.42
N LYS A 404 -1.55 16.62 -1.04
CA LYS A 404 -2.39 17.31 -0.07
C LYS A 404 -1.69 17.49 1.29
N SER A 405 -1.06 16.44 1.81
CA SER A 405 -0.26 16.53 3.03
C SER A 405 0.88 17.55 2.90
N SER A 406 1.55 17.57 1.73
CA SER A 406 2.66 18.50 1.47
C SER A 406 2.18 19.97 1.39
N ILE A 407 1.00 20.22 0.84
CA ILE A 407 0.35 21.54 0.85
C ILE A 407 0.04 21.98 2.29
N ILE A 408 -0.53 21.08 3.11
CA ILE A 408 -0.84 21.36 4.52
C ILE A 408 0.43 21.77 5.27
N ASP A 409 1.52 21.03 5.12
CA ASP A 409 2.79 21.33 5.77
C ASP A 409 3.37 22.68 5.32
N CYS A 410 3.26 23.01 4.03
CA CYS A 410 3.71 24.29 3.49
C CYS A 410 2.91 25.46 4.06
N LEU A 411 1.59 25.32 4.20
CA LEU A 411 0.72 26.34 4.79
C LEU A 411 0.97 26.52 6.30
N ASN A 412 1.31 25.45 7.01
CA ASN A 412 1.57 25.46 8.45
C ASN A 412 2.99 25.93 8.81
N SER A 413 3.93 25.90 7.87
CA SER A 413 5.31 26.34 8.09
C SER A 413 5.41 27.86 8.30
N THR A 414 6.34 28.29 9.16
CA THR A 414 6.61 29.71 9.46
C THR A 414 8.10 30.01 9.28
N PRO A 415 8.51 30.81 8.28
CA PRO A 415 7.68 31.38 7.21
C PRO A 415 7.11 30.30 6.29
N ARG A 416 6.02 30.62 5.58
CA ARG A 416 5.36 29.67 4.67
C ARG A 416 6.30 29.24 3.56
N ASN A 417 6.35 27.93 3.32
CA ASN A 417 7.11 27.35 2.24
C ASN A 417 6.32 27.50 0.91
N PRO A 418 6.87 28.17 -0.12
CA PRO A 418 6.14 28.43 -1.36
C PRO A 418 6.09 27.22 -2.30
N GLN A 419 6.79 26.11 -2.02
CA GLN A 419 7.05 25.06 -2.99
C GLN A 419 5.78 24.41 -3.55
N PHE A 420 4.76 24.20 -2.72
CA PHE A 420 3.47 23.62 -3.10
C PHE A 420 2.35 24.67 -3.18
N LEU A 421 2.70 25.95 -3.37
CA LEU A 421 1.76 27.07 -3.43
C LEU A 421 1.94 27.86 -4.74
N GLY A 422 0.97 28.72 -5.06
CA GLY A 422 1.02 29.62 -6.21
C GLY A 422 1.17 28.87 -7.54
N LYS A 423 2.12 29.32 -8.38
CA LYS A 423 2.35 28.77 -9.72
C LYS A 423 2.70 27.28 -9.72
N ASN A 424 3.41 26.82 -8.69
CA ASN A 424 3.82 25.42 -8.58
C ASN A 424 2.61 24.51 -8.33
N LEU A 425 1.66 24.97 -7.49
CA LEU A 425 0.40 24.27 -7.27
C LEU A 425 -0.45 24.28 -8.54
N GLU A 426 -0.54 25.42 -9.23
CA GLU A 426 -1.25 25.53 -10.51
C GLU A 426 -0.76 24.50 -11.55
N LEU A 427 0.56 24.32 -11.69
CA LEU A 427 1.13 23.34 -12.62
C LEU A 427 0.73 21.91 -12.28
N ILE A 428 0.77 21.53 -11.00
CA ILE A 428 0.35 20.19 -10.56
C ILE A 428 -1.16 20.02 -10.75
N LEU A 429 -1.97 21.01 -10.37
CA LEU A 429 -3.42 20.95 -10.51
C LEU A 429 -3.87 20.79 -11.96
N LYS A 430 -3.18 21.46 -12.91
CA LYS A 430 -3.43 21.26 -14.35
C LYS A 430 -3.12 19.85 -14.83
N LYS A 431 -2.16 19.15 -14.21
CA LYS A 431 -1.83 17.77 -14.53
C LYS A 431 -2.86 16.79 -13.95
N ILE A 432 -3.21 16.95 -12.67
CA ILE A 432 -4.12 16.01 -11.99
C ILE A 432 -5.59 16.20 -12.37
N CYS A 433 -6.01 17.43 -12.69
CA CYS A 433 -7.37 17.73 -13.12
C CYS A 433 -7.48 17.56 -14.63
N ASN A 434 -7.23 16.34 -15.11
CA ASN A 434 -7.37 15.95 -16.50
C ASN A 434 -8.21 14.67 -16.61
N LEU A 435 -9.03 14.57 -17.65
CA LEU A 435 -9.80 13.37 -17.95
C LEU A 435 -9.25 12.77 -19.26
N PRO A 436 -8.72 11.52 -19.26
CA PRO A 436 -8.05 10.93 -20.44
C PRO A 436 -8.88 11.01 -21.72
N HIS A 437 -10.19 10.83 -21.61
CA HIS A 437 -11.14 10.88 -22.72
C HIS A 437 -12.27 11.89 -22.49
N GLY A 438 -12.04 12.93 -21.67
CA GLY A 438 -13.07 13.91 -21.33
C GLY A 438 -14.30 13.24 -20.70
N SER A 439 -15.50 13.60 -21.16
CA SER A 439 -16.77 13.05 -20.68
C SER A 439 -17.01 11.57 -21.05
N SER A 440 -16.20 10.97 -21.94
CA SER A 440 -16.29 9.54 -22.26
C SER A 440 -15.29 8.66 -21.51
N SER A 441 -14.61 9.20 -20.48
CA SER A 441 -13.68 8.42 -19.66
C SER A 441 -14.42 7.35 -18.83
N ASP A 442 -13.83 6.17 -18.63
CA ASP A 442 -14.42 5.14 -17.76
C ASP A 442 -14.25 5.52 -16.28
N LEU A 443 -15.22 6.28 -15.77
CA LEU A 443 -15.18 6.82 -14.41
C LEU A 443 -15.17 5.74 -13.32
N VAL A 444 -15.58 4.51 -13.63
CA VAL A 444 -15.56 3.40 -12.65
C VAL A 444 -14.12 2.95 -12.42
N GLU A 445 -13.32 2.85 -13.48
CA GLU A 445 -11.90 2.46 -13.42
C GLU A 445 -11.05 3.53 -12.72
N ILE A 446 -11.25 4.80 -13.06
CA ILE A 446 -10.49 5.93 -12.47
C ILE A 446 -11.15 6.52 -11.20
N SER A 447 -12.05 5.76 -10.57
CA SER A 447 -12.90 6.25 -9.48
C SER A 447 -12.11 6.78 -8.29
N ASP A 448 -11.10 6.04 -7.83
CA ASP A 448 -10.24 6.42 -6.70
C ASP A 448 -9.49 7.74 -6.96
N GLU A 449 -8.92 7.90 -8.15
CA GLU A 449 -8.20 9.11 -8.55
C GLU A 449 -9.14 10.33 -8.61
N VAL A 450 -10.30 10.19 -9.25
CA VAL A 450 -11.28 11.29 -9.40
C VAL A 450 -11.82 11.72 -8.04
N ILE A 451 -12.22 10.77 -7.19
CA ILE A 451 -12.74 11.06 -5.85
C ILE A 451 -11.68 11.81 -5.02
N THR A 452 -10.42 11.39 -5.11
CA THR A 452 -9.33 12.00 -4.34
C THR A 452 -8.98 13.39 -4.86
N THR A 453 -8.99 13.57 -6.19
CA THR A 453 -8.83 14.87 -6.85
C THR A 453 -9.92 15.85 -6.44
N LEU A 454 -11.18 15.44 -6.48
CA LEU A 454 -12.31 16.27 -6.05
C LEU A 454 -12.22 16.63 -4.57
N ASN A 455 -11.81 15.70 -3.71
CA ASN A 455 -11.59 15.97 -2.29
C ASN A 455 -10.42 16.94 -2.05
N LEU A 456 -9.35 16.89 -2.85
CA LEU A 456 -8.27 17.87 -2.81
C LEU A 456 -8.78 19.26 -3.22
N LEU A 457 -9.55 19.37 -4.31
CA LEU A 457 -10.13 20.64 -4.74
C LEU A 457 -11.06 21.22 -3.67
N ARG A 458 -11.94 20.39 -3.11
CA ARG A 458 -12.83 20.80 -2.01
C ARG A 458 -12.04 21.30 -0.81
N PHE A 459 -10.99 20.58 -0.41
CA PHE A 459 -10.09 21.01 0.66
C PHE A 459 -9.49 22.39 0.39
N LEU A 460 -8.95 22.62 -0.81
CA LEU A 460 -8.31 23.88 -1.17
C LEU A 460 -9.30 25.05 -1.12
N PHE A 461 -10.49 24.90 -1.72
CA PHE A 461 -11.50 25.96 -1.73
C PHE A 461 -12.09 26.26 -0.33
N ILE A 462 -12.24 25.25 0.52
CA ILE A 462 -12.71 25.45 1.90
C ILE A 462 -11.64 26.13 2.76
N ARG A 463 -10.37 25.72 2.61
CA ARG A 463 -9.28 26.17 3.48
C ARG A 463 -8.76 27.54 3.08
N ASP A 464 -8.59 27.80 1.79
CA ASP A 464 -7.90 28.98 1.32
C ASP A 464 -8.86 30.17 1.15
N LYS A 465 -9.11 30.92 2.23
CA LYS A 465 -9.98 32.10 2.18
C LYS A 465 -9.31 33.34 1.57
N HIS A 466 -7.98 33.42 1.58
CA HIS A 466 -7.21 34.62 1.22
C HIS A 466 -6.33 34.44 -0.03
N ASN A 467 -6.55 33.37 -0.79
CA ASN A 467 -5.78 33.03 -1.99
C ASN A 467 -4.28 32.83 -1.74
N GLU A 468 -3.95 32.24 -0.59
CA GLU A 468 -2.58 31.91 -0.19
C GLU A 468 -2.00 30.76 -1.02
N THR A 469 -2.87 29.82 -1.44
CA THR A 469 -2.49 28.68 -2.28
C THR A 469 -2.45 29.05 -3.75
N GLY A 470 -3.14 30.11 -4.16
CA GLY A 470 -3.30 30.49 -5.57
C GLY A 470 -4.44 29.77 -6.30
N ILE A 471 -5.24 28.94 -5.60
CA ILE A 471 -6.33 28.14 -6.19
C ILE A 471 -7.39 28.99 -6.90
N TRP A 472 -7.67 30.20 -6.39
CA TRP A 472 -8.69 31.07 -6.97
C TRP A 472 -8.28 31.64 -8.32
N ASN A 473 -6.99 31.66 -8.64
CA ASN A 473 -6.49 32.16 -9.93
C ASN A 473 -6.77 31.17 -11.07
N ILE A 474 -7.00 29.89 -10.74
CA ILE A 474 -7.16 28.82 -11.73
C ILE A 474 -8.59 28.28 -11.81
N THR A 475 -9.54 28.89 -11.11
CA THR A 475 -10.94 28.45 -11.08
C THR A 475 -11.54 28.29 -12.48
N ASP A 476 -11.23 29.20 -13.41
CA ASP A 476 -11.70 29.09 -14.80
C ASP A 476 -11.05 27.94 -15.57
N VAL A 477 -9.78 27.64 -15.28
CA VAL A 477 -9.09 26.47 -15.87
C VAL A 477 -9.69 25.18 -15.35
N LEU A 478 -10.02 25.11 -14.05
CA LEU A 478 -10.61 23.93 -13.42
C LEU A 478 -12.01 23.59 -13.98
N LYS A 479 -12.76 24.57 -14.50
CA LYS A 479 -14.05 24.31 -15.18
C LYS A 479 -13.89 23.39 -16.39
N ASN A 480 -12.73 23.40 -17.05
CA ASN A 480 -12.43 22.49 -18.16
C ASN A 480 -12.33 21.03 -17.73
N TYR A 481 -12.19 20.76 -16.43
CA TYR A 481 -12.23 19.42 -15.84
C TYR A 481 -13.59 19.14 -15.20
N LEU A 482 -14.12 20.08 -14.40
CA LEU A 482 -15.36 19.89 -13.64
C LEU A 482 -16.60 19.74 -14.53
N ASN A 483 -16.68 20.47 -15.65
CA ASN A 483 -17.85 20.39 -16.55
C ASN A 483 -17.87 19.05 -17.31
N PRO A 484 -16.80 18.61 -17.99
CA PRO A 484 -16.80 17.30 -18.63
C PRO A 484 -16.93 16.14 -17.64
N LEU A 485 -16.46 16.29 -16.40
CA LEU A 485 -16.67 15.28 -15.36
C LEU A 485 -18.15 15.12 -15.02
N ARG A 486 -18.90 16.23 -14.90
CA ARG A 486 -20.35 16.19 -14.67
C ARG A 486 -21.07 15.45 -15.80
N GLU A 487 -20.76 15.81 -17.04
CA GLU A 487 -21.32 15.15 -18.22
C GLU A 487 -20.97 13.66 -18.24
N GLY A 488 -19.72 13.31 -17.91
CA GLY A 488 -19.26 11.93 -17.85
C GLY A 488 -19.98 11.11 -16.76
N ILE A 489 -20.23 11.70 -15.59
CA ILE A 489 -20.99 11.04 -14.52
C ILE A 489 -22.40 10.71 -15.03
N ASP A 490 -23.07 11.65 -15.68
CA ASP A 490 -24.43 11.44 -16.22
C ASP A 490 -24.46 10.39 -17.33
N LEU A 491 -23.48 10.39 -18.22
CA LEU A 491 -23.32 9.38 -19.26
C LEU A 491 -23.07 7.98 -18.68
N CYS A 492 -22.08 7.85 -17.79
CA CYS A 492 -21.75 6.59 -17.13
C CYS A 492 -22.93 6.04 -16.33
N ARG A 493 -23.61 6.91 -15.56
CA ARG A 493 -24.82 6.55 -14.79
C ARG A 493 -25.92 6.02 -15.70
N THR A 494 -26.15 6.67 -16.83
CA THR A 494 -27.16 6.24 -17.81
C THR A 494 -26.80 4.88 -18.39
N HIS A 495 -25.55 4.68 -18.79
CA HIS A 495 -25.04 3.40 -19.28
C HIS A 495 -25.24 2.27 -18.27
N TRP A 496 -24.82 2.44 -17.01
CA TRP A 496 -24.96 1.43 -15.97
C TRP A 496 -26.43 1.16 -15.60
N LYS A 497 -27.30 2.17 -15.60
CA LYS A 497 -28.75 1.98 -15.40
C LYS A 497 -29.41 1.16 -16.50
N VAL A 498 -29.03 1.37 -17.77
CA VAL A 498 -29.51 0.54 -18.89
C VAL A 498 -29.04 -0.90 -18.70
N LYS A 499 -27.76 -1.08 -18.35
CA LYS A 499 -27.18 -2.42 -18.15
C LYS A 499 -27.84 -3.20 -17.01
N ILE A 500 -28.21 -2.53 -15.92
CA ILE A 500 -29.01 -3.13 -14.83
C ILE A 500 -30.36 -3.60 -15.36
N LYS A 501 -31.07 -2.78 -16.15
CA LYS A 501 -32.37 -3.16 -16.71
C LYS A 501 -32.27 -4.37 -17.62
N ASP A 502 -31.23 -4.43 -18.46
CA ASP A 502 -30.98 -5.58 -19.34
C ASP A 502 -30.69 -6.85 -18.54
N LEU A 503 -29.85 -6.77 -17.50
CA LEU A 503 -29.56 -7.90 -16.61
C LEU A 503 -30.77 -8.34 -15.79
N GLU A 504 -31.61 -7.41 -15.35
CA GLU A 504 -32.86 -7.70 -14.63
C GLU A 504 -33.92 -8.33 -15.55
N GLN A 505 -33.97 -7.92 -16.82
CA GLN A 505 -34.84 -8.53 -17.82
C GLN A 505 -34.39 -9.95 -18.14
N GLN A 506 -33.09 -10.14 -18.37
CA GLN A 506 -32.48 -11.47 -18.53
C GLN A 506 -32.77 -12.36 -17.32
N LYS A 507 -32.64 -11.83 -16.09
CA LYS A 507 -33.00 -12.57 -14.85
C LYS A 507 -34.44 -13.07 -14.86
N LYS A 508 -35.38 -12.27 -15.37
CA LYS A 508 -36.79 -12.67 -15.49
C LYS A 508 -36.99 -13.73 -16.57
N ASP A 509 -36.30 -13.60 -17.70
CA ASP A 509 -36.36 -14.57 -18.80
C ASP A 509 -35.75 -15.93 -18.39
N TYR A 510 -34.71 -15.93 -17.55
CA TYR A 510 -34.04 -17.13 -17.02
C TYR A 510 -34.85 -17.90 -15.96
N ASN A 511 -35.70 -17.22 -15.18
CA ASN A 511 -36.57 -17.89 -14.20
C ASN A 511 -37.60 -18.83 -14.88
N ASN A 512 -37.71 -18.81 -16.21
CA ASN A 512 -38.58 -19.67 -17.00
C ASN A 512 -37.86 -20.90 -17.60
N ILE A 513 -36.55 -21.08 -17.37
CA ILE A 513 -35.75 -22.21 -17.89
C ILE A 513 -35.63 -23.30 -16.80
N HIS A 514 -35.93 -24.56 -17.16
CA HIS A 514 -35.95 -25.70 -16.23
C HIS A 514 -34.69 -26.60 -16.28
N ASP A 515 -33.69 -26.30 -17.12
CA ASP A 515 -32.45 -27.08 -17.24
C ASP A 515 -31.24 -26.40 -16.55
N TYR A 516 -30.67 -27.08 -15.56
CA TYR A 516 -29.55 -26.62 -14.75
C TYR A 516 -28.25 -26.43 -15.56
N ASN A 517 -28.04 -27.22 -16.62
CA ASN A 517 -26.83 -27.12 -17.44
C ASN A 517 -26.89 -25.93 -18.42
N GLU A 518 -28.08 -25.61 -18.94
CA GLU A 518 -28.30 -24.39 -19.75
C GLU A 518 -28.17 -23.13 -18.89
N MET A 519 -28.66 -23.15 -17.65
CA MET A 519 -28.45 -22.05 -16.70
C MET A 519 -26.96 -21.77 -16.49
N LYS A 520 -26.14 -22.81 -16.23
CA LYS A 520 -24.71 -22.65 -15.95
C LYS A 520 -23.93 -22.15 -17.17
N LYS A 521 -24.33 -22.55 -18.38
CA LYS A 521 -23.73 -22.10 -19.65
C LYS A 521 -24.09 -20.65 -19.97
N ALA A 522 -25.36 -20.26 -19.76
CA ALA A 522 -25.83 -18.89 -19.94
C ALA A 522 -25.23 -17.90 -18.91
N HIS A 523 -25.00 -18.34 -17.67
CA HIS A 523 -24.29 -17.53 -16.66
C HIS A 523 -22.83 -17.24 -17.07
N ALA A 524 -22.22 -18.13 -17.85
CA ALA A 524 -20.86 -18.00 -18.38
C ALA A 524 -20.75 -17.11 -19.63
N GLU A 525 -21.84 -16.90 -20.39
CA GLU A 525 -21.82 -16.13 -21.65
C GLU A 525 -22.02 -14.62 -21.50
N VAL A 526 -22.65 -14.15 -20.41
CA VAL A 526 -22.87 -12.70 -20.21
C VAL A 526 -21.58 -12.02 -19.78
N THR A 527 -20.90 -11.32 -20.68
CA THR A 527 -19.67 -10.60 -20.38
C THR A 527 -19.96 -9.14 -19.98
N LEU A 528 -19.37 -8.71 -18.86
CA LEU A 528 -19.36 -7.31 -18.43
C LEU A 528 -17.97 -6.76 -18.69
N THR A 529 -17.88 -5.59 -19.31
CA THR A 529 -16.60 -4.93 -19.59
C THR A 529 -16.47 -3.67 -18.74
N VAL A 530 -15.31 -3.50 -18.10
CA VAL A 530 -14.88 -2.31 -17.36
C VAL A 530 -13.41 -2.07 -17.75
N GLY A 531 -13.05 -0.85 -18.13
CA GLY A 531 -11.69 -0.53 -18.57
C GLY A 531 -11.20 -1.32 -19.78
N GLY A 532 -12.11 -1.79 -20.64
CA GLY A 532 -11.78 -2.65 -21.78
C GLY A 532 -11.53 -4.13 -21.45
N GLU A 533 -11.49 -4.51 -20.16
CA GLU A 533 -11.34 -5.90 -19.72
C GLU A 533 -12.69 -6.56 -19.39
N GLN A 534 -12.82 -7.85 -19.70
CA GLN A 534 -14.00 -8.63 -19.33
C GLN A 534 -13.89 -9.07 -17.87
N LEU A 535 -14.89 -8.72 -17.07
CA LEU A 535 -15.02 -9.22 -15.70
C LEU A 535 -15.09 -10.75 -15.69
N PRO A 536 -14.54 -11.40 -14.64
CA PRO A 536 -14.59 -12.85 -14.50
C PRO A 536 -16.03 -13.37 -14.50
N VAL A 537 -16.18 -14.62 -14.92
CA VAL A 537 -17.50 -15.28 -14.95
C VAL A 537 -18.08 -15.33 -13.54
N MET A 538 -19.10 -14.52 -13.29
CA MET A 538 -19.79 -14.45 -12.01
C MET A 538 -21.33 -14.61 -12.16
N PRO A 539 -22.04 -15.10 -11.14
CA PRO A 539 -23.50 -15.23 -11.15
C PRO A 539 -24.24 -13.92 -11.47
N LEU A 540 -25.40 -14.01 -12.13
CA LEU A 540 -26.22 -12.86 -12.54
C LEU A 540 -26.60 -11.91 -11.38
N PRO A 541 -26.94 -12.38 -10.16
CA PRO A 541 -27.19 -11.49 -9.03
C PRO A 541 -25.94 -10.69 -8.60
N GLU A 542 -24.75 -11.29 -8.69
CA GLU A 542 -23.50 -10.62 -8.35
C GLU A 542 -23.13 -9.58 -9.43
N LYS A 543 -23.39 -9.87 -10.71
CA LYS A 543 -23.27 -8.90 -11.81
C LYS A 543 -24.15 -7.66 -11.61
N ILE A 544 -25.40 -7.87 -11.19
CA ILE A 544 -26.32 -6.78 -10.87
C ILE A 544 -25.81 -5.98 -9.66
N SER A 545 -25.36 -6.68 -8.61
CA SER A 545 -24.78 -6.04 -7.41
C SER A 545 -23.57 -5.16 -7.77
N PHE A 546 -22.67 -5.62 -8.64
CA PHE A 546 -21.55 -4.84 -9.13
C PHE A 546 -22.00 -3.57 -9.85
N CYS A 547 -23.01 -3.64 -10.72
CA CYS A 547 -23.54 -2.46 -11.40
C CYS A 547 -24.11 -1.43 -10.40
N TYR A 548 -24.78 -1.88 -9.33
CA TYR A 548 -25.22 -0.99 -8.26
C TYR A 548 -24.04 -0.38 -7.49
N GLN A 549 -22.95 -1.12 -7.25
CA GLN A 549 -21.72 -0.57 -6.66
C GLN A 549 -21.09 0.52 -7.54
N ALA A 550 -21.04 0.31 -8.86
CA ALA A 550 -20.55 1.30 -9.81
C ALA A 550 -21.39 2.59 -9.77
N ILE A 551 -22.73 2.47 -9.74
CA ILE A 551 -23.63 3.64 -9.60
C ILE A 551 -23.40 4.36 -8.26
N ASN A 552 -23.26 3.63 -7.16
CA ASN A 552 -22.98 4.23 -5.86
C ASN A 552 -21.67 5.03 -5.88
N GLY A 553 -20.63 4.52 -6.56
CA GLY A 553 -19.37 5.25 -6.77
C GLY A 553 -19.57 6.56 -7.53
N LEU A 554 -20.36 6.54 -8.61
CA LEU A 554 -20.71 7.73 -9.38
C LEU A 554 -21.51 8.76 -8.56
N ASP A 555 -22.44 8.30 -7.74
CA ASP A 555 -23.24 9.19 -6.87
C ASP A 555 -22.37 9.84 -5.78
N VAL A 556 -21.35 9.14 -5.27
CA VAL A 556 -20.33 9.74 -4.38
C VAL A 556 -19.53 10.80 -5.12
N MET A 557 -19.08 10.54 -6.35
CA MET A 557 -18.35 11.54 -7.16
C MET A 557 -19.21 12.78 -7.42
N GLU A 558 -20.47 12.59 -7.80
CA GLU A 558 -21.40 13.69 -8.05
C GLU A 558 -21.63 14.54 -6.80
N SER A 559 -21.85 13.90 -5.66
CA SER A 559 -22.02 14.58 -4.38
C SER A 559 -20.83 15.49 -4.07
N ILE A 560 -19.59 14.99 -4.22
CA ILE A 560 -18.38 15.79 -3.97
C ILE A 560 -18.23 16.89 -5.03
N LEU A 561 -18.50 16.61 -6.30
CA LEU A 561 -18.46 17.57 -7.40
C LEU A 561 -19.42 18.74 -7.17
N ILE A 562 -20.65 18.47 -6.74
CA ILE A 562 -21.63 19.50 -6.37
C ILE A 562 -21.05 20.39 -5.27
N ARG A 563 -20.48 19.81 -4.21
CA ARG A 563 -19.86 20.57 -3.11
C ARG A 563 -18.68 21.43 -3.56
N VAL A 564 -17.85 20.94 -4.48
CA VAL A 564 -16.74 21.73 -5.04
C VAL A 564 -17.29 22.96 -5.78
N ASN A 565 -18.33 22.77 -6.61
CA ASN A 565 -18.97 23.88 -7.32
C ASN A 565 -19.64 24.88 -6.36
N GLU A 566 -20.33 24.40 -5.32
CA GLU A 566 -20.89 25.26 -4.27
C GLU A 566 -19.81 26.10 -3.58
N CYS A 567 -18.64 25.52 -3.26
CA CYS A 567 -17.53 26.28 -2.67
C CYS A 567 -17.00 27.37 -3.61
N ILE A 568 -16.92 27.06 -4.91
CA ILE A 568 -16.51 28.02 -5.94
C ILE A 568 -17.53 29.17 -6.05
N ASP A 569 -18.83 28.87 -5.99
CA ASP A 569 -19.89 29.87 -6.14
C ASP A 569 -20.10 30.71 -4.87
N ALA A 570 -20.01 30.11 -3.67
CA ALA A 570 -20.07 30.83 -2.39
C ALA A 570 -18.98 31.92 -2.27
N ALA A 571 -17.79 31.67 -2.82
CA ALA A 571 -16.72 32.66 -2.86
C ALA A 571 -16.99 33.82 -3.84
N LYS A 572 -17.75 33.60 -4.92
CA LYS A 572 -18.20 34.70 -5.79
C LYS A 572 -19.15 35.62 -5.02
N GLU A 573 -20.04 35.08 -4.19
CA GLU A 573 -20.91 35.86 -3.31
C GLU A 573 -20.13 36.62 -2.22
N PHE A 574 -19.06 36.02 -1.68
CA PHE A 574 -18.14 36.69 -0.74
C PHE A 574 -17.28 37.79 -1.41
N SER A 575 -16.88 37.61 -2.68
CA SER A 575 -16.18 38.66 -3.45
C SER A 575 -17.12 39.82 -3.84
N LEU A 576 -18.40 39.52 -4.01
CA LEU A 576 -19.46 40.48 -4.29
C LEU A 576 -19.90 41.23 -3.01
N SER A 577 -19.81 40.62 -1.82
CA SER A 577 -20.19 41.28 -0.55
C SER A 577 -19.22 42.40 -0.15
N PHE A 578 -17.92 42.28 -0.48
CA PHE A 578 -16.94 43.35 -0.24
C PHE A 578 -17.03 44.50 -1.27
N ARG A 579 -17.56 44.26 -2.47
CA ARG A 579 -17.86 45.32 -3.46
C ARG A 579 -19.27 45.93 -3.31
N ARG A 580 -20.24 45.20 -2.77
CA ARG A 580 -21.64 45.66 -2.61
C ARG A 580 -21.87 46.55 -1.39
N LEU A 581 -20.91 46.61 -0.45
CA LEU A 581 -20.97 47.57 0.65
C LEU A 581 -20.60 49.02 0.25
N TRP A 582 -20.21 49.29 -1.00
CA TRP A 582 -19.82 50.64 -1.44
C TRP A 582 -20.38 51.14 -2.79
N THR A 583 -21.34 50.44 -3.39
CA THR A 583 -22.23 51.06 -4.41
C THR A 583 -23.66 50.57 -4.21
N SER A 584 -24.33 51.23 -3.27
CA SER A 584 -25.77 51.57 -3.23
C SER A 584 -26.75 50.52 -3.80
N ARG A 585 -27.71 49.99 -3.04
CA ARG A 585 -28.85 50.80 -2.53
C ARG A 585 -29.54 51.64 -3.64
N ALA A 586 -29.45 51.21 -4.91
CA ALA A 586 -29.92 51.95 -6.10
C ALA A 586 -30.72 51.09 -7.10
N LEU A 587 -31.57 50.17 -6.62
CA LEU A 587 -32.65 49.57 -7.46
C LEU A 587 -34.00 49.46 -6.74
N LEU A 588 -34.17 50.21 -5.64
CA LEU A 588 -35.47 50.47 -5.02
C LEU A 588 -35.54 51.96 -4.70
N ALA A 589 -36.38 52.67 -5.45
CA ALA A 589 -36.68 54.11 -5.41
C ALA A 589 -35.62 55.05 -5.99
N ASP A 590 -35.65 55.29 -7.30
CA ASP A 590 -36.32 56.48 -7.87
C ASP A 590 -35.77 56.77 -9.29
N GLN A 591 -36.57 56.48 -10.32
CA GLN A 591 -36.59 57.24 -11.57
C GLN A 591 -38.04 57.32 -12.03
N SER A 592 -38.78 58.18 -11.34
CA SER A 592 -39.78 59.01 -12.00
C SER A 592 -39.06 60.10 -12.84
N GLU A 593 -39.62 60.38 -14.03
CA GLU A 593 -39.33 61.52 -14.92
C GLU A 593 -38.02 61.54 -15.73
N ASN A 594 -38.04 61.00 -16.95
CA ASN A 594 -38.13 61.79 -18.19
C ASN A 594 -37.79 60.92 -19.40
N ASP A 595 -38.82 60.47 -20.12
CA ASP A 595 -38.67 60.17 -21.54
C ASP A 595 -39.85 60.79 -22.31
N SER A 596 -39.67 62.04 -22.72
CA SER A 596 -40.57 62.75 -23.61
C SER A 596 -40.15 62.53 -25.06
N ASN A 597 -41.10 62.05 -25.87
CA ASN A 597 -41.14 61.96 -27.34
C ASN A 597 -40.53 60.70 -27.99
N ARG A 598 -41.39 59.72 -28.31
CA ARG A 598 -42.07 59.62 -29.62
C ARG A 598 -43.08 58.45 -29.66
N LYS A 599 -44.24 58.77 -30.28
CA LYS A 599 -45.40 57.95 -30.69
C LYS A 599 -44.98 56.57 -31.24
N THR A 600 -45.68 55.45 -31.01
CA THR A 600 -47.01 55.08 -31.55
C THR A 600 -47.51 53.75 -30.94
N GLU A 601 -48.79 53.69 -30.58
CA GLU A 601 -49.76 52.55 -30.48
C GLU A 601 -49.47 51.25 -29.66
N PRO A 602 -50.50 50.62 -29.05
CA PRO A 602 -50.33 49.53 -28.10
C PRO A 602 -50.39 48.13 -28.74
N GLN A 603 -49.44 47.27 -28.43
CA GLN A 603 -49.58 45.81 -28.53
C GLN A 603 -49.25 45.17 -27.19
N GLN A 604 -50.20 44.36 -26.70
CA GLN A 604 -50.06 43.51 -25.52
C GLN A 604 -48.93 42.49 -25.72
N SER A 605 -48.08 42.29 -24.71
CA SER A 605 -47.26 41.08 -24.59
C SER A 605 -47.15 40.66 -23.13
N THR A 606 -47.81 39.55 -22.83
CA THR A 606 -47.74 38.73 -21.63
C THR A 606 -46.29 38.25 -21.40
N HIS A 607 -45.79 38.29 -20.17
CA HIS A 607 -44.58 37.55 -19.78
C HIS A 607 -44.95 36.06 -19.64
N GLU A 608 -44.38 35.19 -20.47
CA GLU A 608 -44.53 33.73 -20.36
C GLU A 608 -43.47 33.14 -19.41
N GLU A 609 -43.90 32.59 -18.27
CA GLU A 609 -43.10 31.66 -17.45
C GLU A 609 -42.93 30.34 -18.23
N SER A 610 -41.76 29.69 -18.13
CA SER A 610 -41.53 28.39 -18.81
C SER A 610 -42.45 27.29 -18.24
N ASP A 611 -43.04 26.47 -19.11
CA ASP A 611 -44.02 25.42 -18.75
C ASP A 611 -43.49 24.44 -17.67
N GLU A 612 -42.18 24.16 -17.66
CA GLU A 612 -41.53 23.28 -16.68
C GLU A 612 -41.47 23.90 -15.27
N GLU A 613 -41.23 25.21 -15.19
CA GLU A 613 -41.16 25.94 -13.91
C GLU A 613 -42.56 26.09 -13.29
N TYR A 614 -43.56 26.30 -14.14
CA TYR A 614 -44.97 26.29 -13.76
C TYR A 614 -45.40 24.92 -13.18
N GLU A 615 -45.06 23.82 -13.85
CA GLU A 615 -45.39 22.46 -13.37
C GLU A 615 -44.71 22.14 -12.03
N LYS A 616 -43.42 22.48 -11.88
CA LYS A 616 -42.66 22.26 -10.64
C LYS A 616 -43.24 23.05 -9.46
N ASN A 617 -43.69 24.28 -9.69
CA ASN A 617 -44.32 25.13 -8.69
C ASN A 617 -45.67 24.52 -8.23
N ILE A 618 -46.46 24.00 -9.17
CA ILE A 618 -47.71 23.29 -8.86
C ILE A 618 -47.46 22.03 -8.02
N LYS A 619 -46.50 21.19 -8.42
CA LYS A 619 -46.16 19.96 -7.67
C LYS A 619 -45.78 20.28 -6.21
N THR A 620 -44.97 21.30 -6.02
CA THR A 620 -44.53 21.77 -4.69
C THR A 620 -45.70 22.25 -3.83
N LYS A 621 -46.62 23.06 -4.40
CA LYS A 621 -47.81 23.56 -3.70
C LYS A 621 -48.73 22.42 -3.26
N ILE A 622 -48.97 21.44 -4.14
CA ILE A 622 -49.80 20.27 -3.84
C ILE A 622 -49.17 19.46 -2.70
N LEU A 623 -47.90 19.05 -2.82
CA LEU A 623 -47.24 18.26 -1.77
C LEU A 623 -47.19 18.99 -0.42
N GLY A 624 -46.97 20.31 -0.43
CA GLY A 624 -47.05 21.15 0.77
C GLY A 624 -48.43 21.13 1.42
N ALA A 625 -49.51 21.22 0.64
CA ALA A 625 -50.88 21.13 1.15
C ALA A 625 -51.21 19.72 1.68
N SER A 626 -50.70 18.68 1.03
CA SER A 626 -50.90 17.27 1.39
C SER A 626 -50.39 16.90 2.78
N LEU A 627 -49.35 17.59 3.29
CA LEU A 627 -48.78 17.30 4.61
C LEU A 627 -49.81 17.43 5.75
N LYS A 628 -50.83 18.28 5.60
CA LYS A 628 -51.89 18.44 6.63
C LYS A 628 -52.76 17.19 6.80
N PHE A 629 -52.83 16.34 5.77
CA PHE A 629 -53.67 15.14 5.74
C PHE A 629 -52.89 13.86 6.09
N VAL A 630 -51.56 13.94 6.17
CA VAL A 630 -50.68 12.79 6.50
C VAL A 630 -50.97 12.16 7.87
N PRO A 631 -51.29 12.90 8.95
CA PRO A 631 -51.62 12.27 10.23
C PRO A 631 -52.82 11.33 10.18
N ASP A 632 -53.80 11.62 9.31
CA ASP A 632 -55.06 10.85 9.20
C ASP A 632 -55.02 9.82 8.06
N MET A 633 -54.41 10.16 6.92
CA MET A 633 -54.42 9.36 5.68
C MET A 633 -53.08 8.67 5.37
N GLY A 634 -52.08 8.87 6.23
CA GLY A 634 -50.73 8.34 6.05
C GLY A 634 -49.98 8.92 4.85
N TRP A 635 -48.80 8.36 4.57
CA TRP A 635 -47.94 8.76 3.46
C TRP A 635 -48.42 8.10 2.15
N SER A 636 -49.53 8.61 1.60
CA SER A 636 -50.30 7.92 0.56
C SER A 636 -50.76 8.84 -0.58
N LYS A 637 -51.20 8.23 -1.69
CA LYS A 637 -51.84 8.95 -2.79
C LYS A 637 -53.14 9.67 -2.35
N GLN A 638 -53.83 9.14 -1.35
CA GLN A 638 -55.05 9.74 -0.80
C GLN A 638 -54.75 11.07 -0.11
N ALA A 639 -53.65 11.16 0.65
CA ALA A 639 -53.19 12.42 1.24
C ALA A 639 -52.82 13.45 0.15
N ILE A 640 -52.28 12.98 -0.98
CA ILE A 640 -51.97 13.83 -2.14
C ILE A 640 -53.25 14.37 -2.79
N SER A 641 -54.23 13.51 -3.05
CA SER A 641 -55.53 13.90 -3.59
C SER A 641 -56.26 14.90 -2.68
N ALA A 642 -56.32 14.66 -1.37
CA ALA A 642 -56.93 15.57 -0.41
C ALA A 642 -56.18 16.92 -0.32
N GLY A 643 -54.85 16.89 -0.38
CA GLY A 643 -54.02 18.08 -0.46
C GLY A 643 -54.33 18.92 -1.70
N ALA A 644 -54.40 18.29 -2.87
CA ALA A 644 -54.77 18.95 -4.12
C ALA A 644 -56.15 19.62 -4.05
N GLU A 645 -57.15 18.90 -3.56
CA GLU A 645 -58.52 19.42 -3.41
C GLU A 645 -58.58 20.62 -2.46
N SER A 646 -57.77 20.61 -1.39
CA SER A 646 -57.73 21.70 -0.40
C SER A 646 -57.21 23.04 -0.96
N ILE A 647 -56.47 23.01 -2.06
CA ILE A 647 -55.93 24.20 -2.75
C ILE A 647 -56.58 24.42 -4.13
N GLY A 648 -57.71 23.76 -4.40
CA GLY A 648 -58.54 23.99 -5.60
C GLY A 648 -58.17 23.17 -6.83
N TYR A 649 -57.29 22.17 -6.73
CA TYR A 649 -56.99 21.23 -7.82
C TYR A 649 -57.81 19.94 -7.72
N PRO A 650 -58.18 19.29 -8.84
CA PRO A 650 -58.92 18.02 -8.81
C PRO A 650 -58.12 16.88 -8.15
N GLY A 651 -58.76 16.03 -7.33
CA GLY A 651 -58.10 14.90 -6.67
C GLY A 651 -57.44 13.88 -7.61
N VAL A 652 -57.84 13.83 -8.88
CA VAL A 652 -57.19 13.01 -9.95
C VAL A 652 -55.77 13.48 -10.30
N ILE A 653 -55.38 14.68 -9.89
CA ILE A 653 -54.05 15.25 -10.15
C ILE A 653 -52.91 14.51 -9.42
N HIS A 654 -53.24 13.61 -8.49
CA HIS A 654 -52.26 12.70 -7.88
C HIS A 654 -51.48 11.86 -8.93
N GLY A 655 -52.00 11.73 -10.17
CA GLY A 655 -51.29 11.14 -11.31
C GLY A 655 -50.00 11.89 -11.71
N LEU A 656 -49.80 13.15 -11.29
CA LEU A 656 -48.55 13.89 -11.45
C LEU A 656 -47.40 13.37 -10.56
N PHE A 657 -47.72 12.49 -9.60
CA PHE A 657 -46.78 11.92 -8.63
C PHE A 657 -46.71 10.39 -8.82
N PRO A 658 -45.90 9.90 -9.77
CA PRO A 658 -45.87 8.49 -10.14
C PRO A 658 -45.48 7.58 -8.96
N ASN A 659 -44.66 8.08 -8.02
CA ASN A 659 -44.23 7.33 -6.84
C ASN A 659 -45.14 7.56 -5.63
N GLY A 660 -46.17 8.41 -5.76
CA GLY A 660 -47.21 8.65 -4.76
C GLY A 660 -46.63 9.03 -3.40
N GLY A 661 -46.83 8.17 -2.40
CA GLY A 661 -46.37 8.41 -1.03
C GLY A 661 -44.85 8.66 -0.92
N ALA A 662 -44.04 8.08 -1.81
CA ALA A 662 -42.59 8.31 -1.80
C ALA A 662 -42.22 9.74 -2.18
N ASP A 663 -42.90 10.34 -3.17
CA ASP A 663 -42.69 11.73 -3.57
C ASP A 663 -43.05 12.69 -2.42
N LEU A 664 -44.10 12.37 -1.65
CA LEU A 664 -44.52 13.13 -0.47
C LEU A 664 -43.52 13.02 0.68
N VAL A 665 -42.97 11.82 0.94
CA VAL A 665 -41.91 11.63 1.95
C VAL A 665 -40.63 12.37 1.55
N GLN A 666 -40.23 12.28 0.28
CA GLN A 666 -39.04 12.99 -0.24
C GLN A 666 -39.20 14.50 -0.12
N TYR A 667 -40.38 15.03 -0.44
CA TYR A 667 -40.67 16.46 -0.28
C TYR A 667 -40.56 16.90 1.18
N PHE A 668 -41.16 16.15 2.10
CA PHE A 668 -41.04 16.42 3.53
C PHE A 668 -39.58 16.39 4.01
N TYR A 669 -38.80 15.40 3.56
CA TYR A 669 -37.39 15.26 3.91
C TYR A 669 -36.56 16.47 3.42
N SER A 670 -36.74 16.87 2.15
CA SER A 670 -36.07 18.02 1.55
C SER A 670 -36.46 19.33 2.25
N MET A 671 -37.74 19.50 2.58
CA MET A 671 -38.24 20.65 3.34
C MET A 671 -37.57 20.76 4.71
N CYS A 672 -37.52 19.67 5.47
CA CYS A 672 -36.88 19.63 6.79
C CYS A 672 -35.38 19.94 6.71
N ASN A 673 -34.67 19.37 5.74
CA ASN A 673 -33.24 19.63 5.58
C ASN A 673 -32.97 21.10 5.23
N ARG A 674 -33.78 21.69 4.35
CA ARG A 674 -33.68 23.11 4.00
C ARG A 674 -33.95 24.01 5.22
N GLU A 675 -34.97 23.68 6.00
CA GLU A 675 -35.29 24.43 7.23
C GLU A 675 -34.17 24.33 8.26
N LEU A 676 -33.61 23.14 8.47
CA LEU A 676 -32.44 22.93 9.33
C LEU A 676 -31.25 23.78 8.87
N ASN A 677 -30.92 23.74 7.58
CA ASN A 677 -29.79 24.51 7.03
C ASN A 677 -29.98 26.01 7.24
N GLN A 678 -31.20 26.54 7.06
CA GLN A 678 -31.50 27.95 7.34
C GLN A 678 -31.35 28.31 8.82
N MET A 679 -31.68 27.39 9.73
CA MET A 679 -31.47 27.59 11.18
C MET A 679 -29.96 27.61 11.51
N LEU A 680 -29.21 26.63 11.00
CA LEU A 680 -27.77 26.50 11.24
C LEU A 680 -26.97 27.66 10.63
N GLU A 681 -27.36 28.13 9.44
CA GLU A 681 -26.76 29.30 8.79
C GLU A 681 -26.96 30.56 9.63
N LYS A 682 -28.18 30.80 10.13
CA LYS A 682 -28.48 31.93 11.02
C LYS A 682 -27.69 31.87 12.33
N GLU A 683 -27.57 30.69 12.93
CA GLU A 683 -26.75 30.49 14.13
C GLU A 683 -25.26 30.80 13.86
N THR A 684 -24.75 30.35 12.71
CA THR A 684 -23.34 30.58 12.32
C THR A 684 -23.07 32.07 12.09
N LEU A 685 -23.94 32.76 11.36
CA LEU A 685 -23.83 34.21 11.12
C LEU A 685 -23.93 35.03 12.42
N ALA A 686 -24.75 34.59 13.38
CA ALA A 686 -24.86 35.23 14.69
C ALA A 686 -23.59 35.09 15.53
N ILE A 687 -22.93 33.92 15.49
CA ILE A 687 -21.64 33.67 16.16
C ILE A 687 -20.52 34.49 15.51
N GLU A 688 -20.53 34.64 14.18
CA GLU A 688 -19.54 35.47 13.47
C GLU A 688 -19.70 36.98 13.77
N ALA A 689 -20.93 37.43 14.08
CA ALA A 689 -21.22 38.83 14.40
C ALA A 689 -20.88 39.24 15.84
N ASP A 690 -20.86 38.30 16.81
CA ASP A 690 -20.43 38.54 18.20
C ASP A 690 -19.44 37.46 18.68
N PRO A 691 -18.12 37.66 18.48
CA PRO A 691 -17.06 36.75 18.89
C PRO A 691 -16.90 36.59 20.42
N SER A 692 -17.63 37.38 21.20
CA SER A 692 -17.56 37.40 22.67
C SER A 692 -18.43 36.32 23.31
N SER A 693 -19.31 35.68 22.54
CA SER A 693 -20.18 34.59 22.99
C SER A 693 -19.39 33.27 23.06
N PRO A 694 -19.51 32.47 24.14
CA PRO A 694 -18.87 31.17 24.20
C PRO A 694 -19.52 30.25 23.16
N GLY A 695 -18.79 29.94 22.08
CA GLY A 695 -19.26 29.04 21.03
C GLY A 695 -19.59 27.64 21.57
N LYS A 696 -20.58 26.97 20.97
CA LYS A 696 -20.92 25.58 21.30
C LYS A 696 -19.76 24.66 20.90
N THR A 697 -19.50 23.61 21.68
CA THR A 697 -18.53 22.59 21.25
C THR A 697 -19.10 21.82 20.04
N PRO A 698 -18.25 21.24 19.17
CA PRO A 698 -18.72 20.50 17.99
C PRO A 698 -19.70 19.38 18.35
N GLU A 699 -19.50 18.72 19.50
CA GLU A 699 -20.37 17.65 19.99
C GLU A 699 -21.75 18.18 20.35
N GLN A 700 -21.81 19.33 21.03
CA GLN A 700 -23.07 19.98 21.38
C GLN A 700 -23.79 20.48 20.14
N GLN A 701 -23.06 21.00 19.15
CA GLN A 701 -23.66 21.46 17.90
C GLN A 701 -24.22 20.30 17.08
N VAL A 702 -23.53 19.17 17.02
CA VAL A 702 -24.04 17.94 16.39
C VAL A 702 -25.29 17.44 17.11
N ARG A 703 -25.27 17.40 18.45
CA ARG A 703 -26.44 17.02 19.28
C ARG A 703 -27.64 17.92 18.97
N ASP A 704 -27.47 19.23 19.06
CA ASP A 704 -28.53 20.22 18.86
C ASP A 704 -29.11 20.13 17.44
N SER A 705 -28.25 19.90 16.44
CA SER A 705 -28.69 19.76 15.04
C SER A 705 -29.50 18.49 14.82
N VAL A 706 -29.07 17.35 15.38
CA VAL A 706 -29.80 16.07 15.29
C VAL A 706 -31.14 16.17 16.03
N GLU A 707 -31.16 16.76 17.22
CA GLU A 707 -32.37 17.00 17.99
C GLU A 707 -33.36 17.90 17.21
N THR A 708 -32.89 19.03 16.71
CA THR A 708 -33.68 19.97 15.90
C THR A 708 -34.30 19.27 14.69
N ARG A 709 -33.51 18.47 13.97
CA ARG A 709 -33.98 17.72 12.80
C ARG A 709 -35.03 16.67 13.15
N LEU A 710 -34.88 15.97 14.28
CA LEU A 710 -35.83 14.95 14.73
C LEU A 710 -37.11 15.56 15.31
N ARG A 711 -37.03 16.76 15.91
CA ARG A 711 -38.21 17.50 16.38
C ARG A 711 -39.19 17.81 15.25
N MET A 712 -38.68 18.06 14.04
CA MET A 712 -39.51 18.25 12.83
C MET A 712 -40.38 17.02 12.49
N VAL A 713 -40.00 15.82 12.94
CA VAL A 713 -40.73 14.57 12.72
C VAL A 713 -41.86 14.37 13.73
N ILE A 714 -41.82 15.00 14.91
CA ILE A 714 -42.79 14.82 16.00
C ILE A 714 -44.26 14.95 15.54
N PRO A 715 -44.65 15.96 14.73
CA PRO A 715 -46.02 16.08 14.25
C PRO A 715 -46.53 14.87 13.44
N TYR A 716 -45.60 14.12 12.85
CA TYR A 716 -45.86 12.97 11.97
C TYR A 716 -45.48 11.63 12.59
N LYS A 717 -45.08 11.60 13.87
CA LYS A 717 -44.55 10.40 14.56
C LYS A 717 -45.43 9.16 14.40
N LYS A 718 -46.76 9.32 14.50
CA LYS A 718 -47.73 8.22 14.36
C LYS A 718 -47.65 7.49 13.03
N THR A 719 -47.35 8.20 11.95
CA THR A 719 -47.26 7.64 10.59
C THR A 719 -45.82 7.57 10.09
N TRP A 720 -44.82 7.97 10.88
CA TRP A 720 -43.43 8.03 10.45
C TRP A 720 -42.82 6.64 10.20
N ALA A 721 -43.27 5.60 10.92
CA ALA A 721 -42.87 4.22 10.62
C ALA A 721 -43.24 3.80 9.18
N GLN A 722 -44.39 4.27 8.67
CA GLN A 722 -44.82 4.05 7.29
C GLN A 722 -43.91 4.81 6.30
N ALA A 723 -43.54 6.06 6.58
CA ALA A 723 -42.61 6.82 5.75
C ALA A 723 -41.24 6.14 5.65
N MET A 724 -40.71 5.65 6.78
CA MET A 724 -39.45 4.90 6.80
C MET A 724 -39.54 3.62 5.98
N ALA A 725 -40.63 2.87 6.10
CA ALA A 725 -40.84 1.67 5.27
C ALA A 725 -40.84 2.01 3.77
N ILE A 726 -41.51 3.10 3.36
CA ILE A 726 -41.51 3.57 1.96
C ILE A 726 -40.09 3.90 1.47
N MET A 727 -39.28 4.57 2.30
CA MET A 727 -37.89 4.91 1.95
C MET A 727 -36.98 3.67 1.82
N THR A 728 -37.30 2.57 2.52
CA THR A 728 -36.52 1.32 2.45
C THR A 728 -36.85 0.45 1.23
N LEU A 729 -37.89 0.78 0.47
CA LEU A 729 -38.20 0.04 -0.76
C LEU A 729 -37.08 0.23 -1.79
N PRO A 730 -36.63 -0.84 -2.49
CA PRO A 730 -35.52 -0.78 -3.44
C PRO A 730 -35.50 0.42 -4.40
N PRO A 731 -36.61 0.86 -5.03
CA PRO A 731 -36.59 2.03 -5.91
C PRO A 731 -36.32 3.36 -5.20
N ASN A 732 -36.56 3.45 -3.89
CA ASN A 732 -36.43 4.68 -3.10
C ASN A 732 -35.13 4.75 -2.30
N VAL A 733 -34.44 3.61 -2.10
CA VAL A 733 -33.21 3.50 -1.30
C VAL A 733 -32.10 4.45 -1.77
N PRO A 734 -31.77 4.58 -3.07
CA PRO A 734 -30.71 5.49 -3.51
C PRO A 734 -30.99 6.95 -3.11
N THR A 735 -32.22 7.42 -3.36
CA THR A 735 -32.66 8.77 -3.01
C THR A 735 -32.69 8.99 -1.50
N ALA A 736 -33.18 8.02 -0.73
CA ALA A 736 -33.22 8.09 0.73
C ALA A 736 -31.81 8.12 1.35
N LEU A 737 -30.87 7.36 0.77
CA LEU A 737 -29.48 7.34 1.20
C LEU A 737 -28.77 8.66 0.85
N ALA A 738 -28.94 9.18 -0.36
CA ALA A 738 -28.41 10.47 -0.77
C ALA A 738 -28.91 11.58 0.18
N ASN A 739 -30.21 11.60 0.48
CA ASN A 739 -30.81 12.55 1.42
C ASN A 739 -30.20 12.47 2.84
N LEU A 740 -29.94 11.25 3.34
CA LEU A 740 -29.31 11.03 4.65
C LEU A 740 -27.84 11.49 4.65
N LEU A 741 -27.09 11.16 3.60
CA LEU A 741 -25.69 11.55 3.48
C LEU A 741 -25.53 13.08 3.36
N THR A 742 -26.43 13.74 2.61
CA THR A 742 -26.47 15.21 2.56
C THR A 742 -26.79 15.81 3.93
N LEU A 743 -27.77 15.27 4.66
CA LEU A 743 -28.11 15.74 6.01
C LEU A 743 -26.91 15.68 6.96
N VAL A 744 -26.20 14.55 7.01
CA VAL A 744 -25.06 14.41 7.92
C VAL A 744 -23.85 15.23 7.47
N ASP A 745 -23.67 15.42 6.17
CA ASP A 745 -22.64 16.32 5.63
C ASP A 745 -22.91 17.78 6.00
N ASP A 746 -24.16 18.24 5.90
CA ASP A 746 -24.59 19.58 6.32
C ASP A 746 -24.37 19.79 7.83
N ILE A 747 -24.81 18.83 8.67
CA ILE A 747 -24.60 18.90 10.13
C ILE A 747 -23.10 18.96 10.47
N CYS A 748 -22.27 18.12 9.84
CA CYS A 748 -20.82 18.14 10.04
C CYS A 748 -20.20 19.47 9.57
N TYR A 749 -20.64 20.00 8.44
CA TYR A 749 -20.16 21.26 7.89
C TYR A 749 -20.40 22.42 8.85
N TYR A 750 -21.64 22.56 9.35
CA TYR A 750 -21.98 23.62 10.30
C TYR A 750 -21.33 23.40 11.66
N ALA A 751 -21.12 22.15 12.09
CA ALA A 751 -20.36 21.79 13.30
C ALA A 751 -18.84 22.10 13.22
N GLY A 752 -18.37 22.69 12.12
CA GLY A 752 -16.97 23.10 11.95
C GLY A 752 -16.03 21.98 11.50
N ASP A 753 -16.54 20.83 11.06
CA ASP A 753 -15.70 19.75 10.54
C ASP A 753 -15.08 20.16 9.19
N ARG A 754 -13.76 20.42 9.21
CA ARG A 754 -12.94 20.71 8.02
C ARG A 754 -12.11 19.50 7.57
N SER A 755 -12.39 18.32 8.12
CA SER A 755 -11.70 17.08 7.74
C SER A 755 -11.99 16.74 6.28
N VAL A 756 -11.03 16.13 5.60
CA VAL A 756 -11.11 15.77 4.17
C VAL A 756 -10.39 14.44 3.88
N ASP A 757 -10.02 13.71 4.94
CA ASP A 757 -9.25 12.45 4.91
C ASP A 757 -10.18 11.26 5.25
N ILE A 758 -9.67 10.05 5.50
CA ILE A 758 -10.46 8.88 5.94
C ILE A 758 -11.40 9.23 7.12
N ASN A 759 -10.97 10.12 8.01
CA ASN A 759 -11.77 10.66 9.11
C ASN A 759 -13.08 11.34 8.65
N TRP A 760 -13.13 11.90 7.43
CA TRP A 760 -14.32 12.49 6.80
C TRP A 760 -15.42 11.46 6.59
N TYR A 761 -15.06 10.31 6.00
CA TYR A 761 -15.98 9.19 5.75
C TYR A 761 -16.42 8.55 7.07
N THR A 762 -15.47 8.29 7.98
CA THR A 762 -15.76 7.69 9.29
C THR A 762 -16.73 8.54 10.11
N ARG A 763 -16.53 9.86 10.17
CA ARG A 763 -17.41 10.77 10.94
C ARG A 763 -18.85 10.82 10.39
N ARG A 764 -19.02 10.87 9.08
CA ARG A 764 -20.36 10.89 8.43
C ARG A 764 -21.10 9.58 8.59
N MET A 765 -20.39 8.45 8.47
CA MET A 765 -20.99 7.13 8.71
C MET A 765 -21.44 6.98 10.16
N ILE A 766 -20.59 7.34 11.12
CA ILE A 766 -20.95 7.34 12.54
C ILE A 766 -22.16 8.24 12.80
N LEU A 767 -22.16 9.47 12.29
CA LEU A 767 -23.27 10.40 12.48
C LEU A 767 -24.58 9.90 11.83
N ALA A 768 -24.50 9.29 10.63
CA ALA A 768 -25.66 8.68 9.98
C ALA A 768 -26.24 7.53 10.81
N THR A 769 -25.38 6.70 11.41
CA THR A 769 -25.80 5.65 12.34
C THR A 769 -26.45 6.23 13.59
N ILE A 770 -25.86 7.27 14.21
CA ILE A 770 -26.42 7.93 15.39
C ILE A 770 -27.81 8.50 15.06
N TYR A 771 -27.94 9.24 13.96
CA TYR A 771 -29.20 9.82 13.51
C TYR A 771 -30.27 8.73 13.34
N LYS A 772 -29.98 7.67 12.59
CA LYS A 772 -30.95 6.60 12.33
C LYS A 772 -31.30 5.77 13.56
N ALA A 773 -30.34 5.48 14.42
CA ALA A 773 -30.60 4.79 15.69
C ALA A 773 -31.50 5.64 16.60
N THR A 774 -31.26 6.95 16.66
CA THR A 774 -32.06 7.89 17.47
C THR A 774 -33.46 8.07 16.88
N GLU A 775 -33.59 8.15 15.56
CA GLU A 775 -34.86 8.21 14.84
C GLU A 775 -35.73 6.97 15.13
N LEU A 776 -35.14 5.78 15.14
CA LEU A 776 -35.82 4.52 15.47
C LEU A 776 -36.23 4.46 16.94
N TYR A 777 -35.35 4.88 17.85
CA TYR A 777 -35.66 4.95 19.28
C TYR A 777 -36.83 5.89 19.55
N MET A 778 -36.83 7.05 18.88
CA MET A 778 -37.86 8.07 19.00
C MET A 778 -39.26 7.53 18.70
N LEU A 779 -39.42 6.59 17.76
CA LEU A 779 -40.73 6.02 17.43
C LEU A 779 -41.41 5.32 18.61
N GLN A 780 -40.63 4.72 19.51
CA GLN A 780 -41.13 3.94 20.64
C GLN A 780 -41.20 4.75 21.93
N ASP A 781 -40.58 5.93 21.95
CA ASP A 781 -40.51 6.78 23.12
C ASP A 781 -41.86 7.44 23.44
N THR A 782 -42.41 7.17 24.62
CA THR A 782 -43.64 7.79 25.12
C THR A 782 -43.38 8.77 26.27
N SER A 783 -42.11 9.04 26.58
CA SER A 783 -41.72 10.00 27.62
C SER A 783 -42.09 11.44 27.24
N GLU A 784 -42.28 12.27 28.26
CA GLU A 784 -42.56 13.69 28.12
C GLU A 784 -41.44 14.39 27.31
N ASP A 785 -41.85 15.15 26.28
CA ASP A 785 -40.97 15.79 25.30
C ASP A 785 -39.88 14.88 24.68
N HIS A 786 -40.12 13.56 24.67
CA HIS A 786 -39.17 12.56 24.15
C HIS A 786 -37.81 12.59 24.87
N LYS A 787 -37.83 12.88 26.18
CA LYS A 787 -36.65 12.96 27.03
C LYS A 787 -35.75 11.72 26.92
N GLU A 788 -36.32 10.52 26.84
CA GLU A 788 -35.53 9.28 26.71
C GLU A 788 -34.80 9.19 25.36
N THR A 789 -35.39 9.72 24.28
CA THR A 789 -34.74 9.86 22.97
C THR A 789 -33.52 10.77 23.04
N TRP A 790 -33.61 11.91 23.72
CA TRP A 790 -32.49 12.84 23.85
C TRP A 790 -31.38 12.29 24.77
N LEU A 791 -31.74 11.55 25.82
CA LEU A 791 -30.78 10.79 26.64
C LEU A 791 -30.11 9.65 25.86
N PHE A 792 -30.83 9.01 24.93
CA PHE A 792 -30.27 8.03 24.01
C PHE A 792 -29.27 8.68 23.04
N LEU A 793 -29.63 9.81 22.44
CA LEU A 793 -28.75 10.60 21.57
C LEU A 793 -27.44 10.99 22.30
N ASP A 794 -27.55 11.52 23.53
CA ASP A 794 -26.40 11.90 24.35
C ASP A 794 -25.45 10.73 24.62
N ARG A 795 -25.99 9.54 24.88
CA ARG A 795 -25.18 8.32 25.06
C ARG A 795 -24.45 7.94 23.77
N ARG A 796 -25.14 7.94 22.64
CA ARG A 796 -24.56 7.58 21.33
C ARG A 796 -23.47 8.55 20.86
N ILE A 797 -23.64 9.84 21.12
CA ILE A 797 -22.59 10.84 20.85
C ILE A 797 -21.38 10.60 21.75
N LYS A 798 -21.57 10.32 23.05
CA LYS A 798 -20.47 9.96 23.97
C LYS A 798 -19.74 8.68 23.57
N ASP A 799 -20.46 7.65 23.15
CA ASP A 799 -19.87 6.40 22.68
C ASP A 799 -18.98 6.63 21.45
N ALA A 800 -19.45 7.45 20.50
CA ALA A 800 -18.66 7.81 19.32
C ALA A 800 -17.36 8.54 19.67
N LEU A 801 -17.37 9.41 20.67
CA LEU A 801 -16.16 10.09 21.17
C LEU A 801 -15.18 9.13 21.83
N GLN A 802 -15.67 8.15 22.61
CA GLN A 802 -14.83 7.13 23.21
C GLN A 802 -14.19 6.21 22.15
N VAL A 803 -14.97 5.78 21.16
CA VAL A 803 -14.48 4.99 20.03
C VAL A 803 -13.45 5.79 19.23
N HIS A 804 -13.68 7.09 18.99
CA HIS A 804 -12.70 7.95 18.34
C HIS A 804 -11.41 8.08 19.16
N ALA A 805 -11.51 8.26 20.48
CA ALA A 805 -10.35 8.31 21.37
C ALA A 805 -9.54 7.01 21.33
N MET A 806 -10.21 5.85 21.38
CA MET A 806 -9.57 4.54 21.27
C MET A 806 -8.91 4.32 19.90
N LEU A 807 -9.59 4.66 18.80
CA LEU A 807 -9.07 4.57 17.43
C LEU A 807 -7.93 5.57 17.13
N SER A 808 -7.88 6.69 17.85
CA SER A 808 -6.77 7.64 17.75
C SER A 808 -5.52 7.19 18.54
N SER A 809 -5.71 6.29 19.52
CA SER A 809 -4.65 5.72 20.36
C SER A 809 -4.10 4.38 19.86
N ALA A 810 -4.88 3.65 19.04
CA ALA A 810 -4.48 2.42 18.37
C ALA A 810 -4.15 2.69 16.89
N ALA A 811 -3.26 1.90 16.30
CA ALA A 811 -2.88 2.04 14.88
C ALA A 811 -4.13 2.08 13.97
N LYS A 812 -4.16 3.05 13.05
CA LYS A 812 -5.29 3.33 12.14
C LYS A 812 -5.74 2.07 11.39
N PRO A 813 -7.01 1.64 11.49
CA PRO A 813 -7.53 0.53 10.70
C PRO A 813 -7.68 0.90 9.21
N SER A 814 -7.70 -0.10 8.33
CA SER A 814 -7.83 0.08 6.88
C SER A 814 -9.26 0.52 6.47
N PRO A 815 -9.42 1.21 5.33
CA PRO A 815 -10.72 1.69 4.84
C PRO A 815 -11.76 0.58 4.66
N ASP A 816 -11.34 -0.61 4.18
CA ASP A 816 -12.23 -1.74 3.88
C ASP A 816 -12.80 -2.41 5.13
N GLU A 817 -12.04 -2.48 6.22
CA GLU A 817 -12.51 -3.02 7.51
C GLU A 817 -13.50 -2.07 8.21
N ALA A 818 -13.32 -0.76 8.05
CA ALA A 818 -14.24 0.23 8.61
C ALA A 818 -15.56 0.27 7.82
N LEU A 819 -15.50 0.18 6.49
CA LEU A 819 -16.68 0.17 5.62
C LEU A 819 -17.48 -1.12 5.76
N SER A 820 -16.83 -2.29 5.84
CA SER A 820 -17.49 -3.59 6.06
C SER A 820 -18.15 -3.70 7.44
N ARG A 821 -17.48 -3.28 8.52
CA ARG A 821 -18.11 -3.24 9.85
C ARG A 821 -19.27 -2.24 9.92
N ALA A 822 -19.17 -1.12 9.20
CA ALA A 822 -20.23 -0.13 9.12
C ALA A 822 -21.45 -0.64 8.33
N THR A 823 -21.25 -1.36 7.22
CA THR A 823 -22.34 -1.99 6.45
C THR A 823 -22.98 -3.15 7.20
N GLU A 824 -22.21 -3.97 7.91
CA GLU A 824 -22.72 -5.01 8.81
C GLU A 824 -23.51 -4.43 9.99
N THR A 825 -23.04 -3.33 10.58
CA THR A 825 -23.75 -2.67 11.70
C THR A 825 -25.02 -1.97 11.20
N ALA A 826 -24.98 -1.30 10.05
CA ALA A 826 -26.16 -0.70 9.44
C ALA A 826 -27.20 -1.78 9.11
N THR A 827 -26.80 -2.87 8.47
CA THR A 827 -27.70 -4.00 8.17
C THR A 827 -28.23 -4.65 9.45
N ALA A 828 -27.43 -4.81 10.51
CA ALA A 828 -27.89 -5.31 11.79
C ALA A 828 -28.92 -4.38 12.47
N VAL A 829 -28.72 -3.06 12.41
CA VAL A 829 -29.66 -2.05 12.92
C VAL A 829 -30.95 -2.06 12.10
N PHE A 830 -30.87 -2.21 10.77
CA PHE A 830 -32.03 -2.34 9.89
C PHE A 830 -32.81 -3.64 10.11
N VAL A 831 -32.12 -4.78 10.31
CA VAL A 831 -32.76 -6.07 10.64
C VAL A 831 -33.40 -6.02 12.03
N THR A 832 -32.79 -5.32 12.98
CA THR A 832 -33.34 -5.09 14.32
C THR A 832 -34.59 -4.19 14.24
N ALA A 833 -34.56 -3.13 13.44
CA ALA A 833 -35.71 -2.27 13.17
C ALA A 833 -36.86 -3.04 12.50
N ARG A 834 -36.55 -3.91 11.54
CA ARG A 834 -37.52 -4.82 10.89
C ARG A 834 -38.19 -5.74 11.90
N ASN A 835 -37.42 -6.30 12.84
CA ASN A 835 -37.91 -7.22 13.85
C ASN A 835 -38.74 -6.51 14.95
N ILE A 836 -38.36 -5.29 15.34
CA ILE A 836 -39.11 -4.51 16.35
C ILE A 836 -40.42 -3.93 15.79
N LEU A 837 -40.47 -3.62 14.49
CA LEU A 837 -41.66 -3.06 13.83
C LEU A 837 -42.71 -4.10 13.41
N GLY A 838 -42.48 -5.41 13.66
CA GLY A 838 -43.48 -6.45 13.42
C GLY A 838 -43.88 -6.65 11.95
N LEU A 839 -43.03 -6.25 10.99
CA LEU A 839 -43.28 -6.37 9.55
C LEU A 839 -42.89 -7.76 9.04
N SER A 840 -43.68 -8.79 9.37
CA SER A 840 -43.61 -10.11 8.71
C SER A 840 -44.52 -10.14 7.48
N TRP A 841 -43.95 -10.00 6.29
CA TRP A 841 -44.68 -10.29 5.05
C TRP A 841 -44.63 -11.78 4.76
N ASN A 842 -45.57 -12.54 5.32
CA ASN A 842 -46.05 -13.77 4.68
C ASN A 842 -47.42 -13.46 4.08
N ARG A 843 -47.41 -13.08 2.79
CA ARG A 843 -48.41 -13.43 1.78
C ARG A 843 -47.93 -13.04 0.40
#